data_AF-A0A3E2HBG6-F1
#
_entry.id   AF-A0A3E2HBG6-F1
#
_cell.length_a   1.000
_cell.length_b   1.000
_cell.length_c   1.000
_cell.angle_alpha   90.00
_cell.angle_beta   90.00
_cell.angle_gamma   90.00
#
_symmetry.space_group_name_H-M   'P 1'
#
loop_
_entity.id
_entity.type
_entity.pdbx_description
1 polymer ?
#
loop_
_entity_poly.entity_id
_entity_poly.type
_entity_poly.pdbx_seq_one_letter_code
_entity_poly.pdbx_strand_id
1 'polypeptide(L)'
;MLTRSEVQQHSTRKSCWIIINGTVYDVTEFLDSHPGGSMIILKHAGRDATEAFNPIHSADTLEKHLTQQVLQSKRPKLKTAVPKLKKAKLSSIISITDFELAASRNLPPRSFAFIKTGAEDEYAVNWNRDCWKAIRFRPRILRPIENIDTSWSILGTKFAAPFFICPTGGANLAMPSGDVLLTKAAARHGILHWVCCNAGSTQQAIADARTPNQTTYWQIYAMSDLTVTEGEIKRAIELGYKGFALTVDAIRAGKRERDMRMSLSEDEDNDGDESFTRGPAVKRSPVWSSFDWVSAVKWLRGLTDLPITIKGIQCWEDAALCLHYGVHPWLSNHGGRQLDGAPSSLDTLVDIRKHCPEVLDKCEVIVDGGVNRGSDIVKAIAIGAKGAGLGRAFLYSLVFGEAGVDTSPLAHAFTRSHLNSSSIIMALPSAQPVKLTSNLTIQAPLSRLGHGPGLLILRPVIQSNTLNTQASLDPEPLQKWAEEGYVVAQLEVSDGHATIKEELRQAIDALVSHDKCSDKSKCGMIVYSPPSVSGLTEAIDGSGKIKAIVSYGVLPQLCKKPHVYHLAEKGMKSVAGNEVVYRYPEAQSVSFVLPSHKEFLSASAAVAHTRSLEFLKKQLDGPWFDLEAIWEEHTNFEFENRSVENTMSTMVQEPYVNHIPTITGGIGRQNLTSFYANHFIFNNPDDTELNLVSRTVGIDRVVDEFIFTFTHDKMVDWLIPGIPPTGKKLRIPFTSIVNIRGDRLYHEHIAWDQLTVLFQLGLMPKYLPIPYALPNGPKPETGKRLEYRVPGAGYETAEKLVNESAIPSNEMFKFAVNEASIQEAIADLKSQKKPNFSATAKKYGLERTTLAKRYKGQHTSMETAMSTHRQRLNNA
;
A
#
# COMPACT_ATOMS: atom_id res chain seq x y z
N MET A 1 37.32 58.60 -5.07
CA MET A 1 36.60 57.32 -5.17
C MET A 1 37.55 56.35 -5.80
N LEU A 2 37.82 55.23 -5.15
CA LEU A 2 38.57 54.11 -5.71
C LEU A 2 37.83 53.57 -6.93
N THR A 3 38.56 53.51 -8.03
CA THR A 3 38.15 52.91 -9.29
C THR A 3 38.40 51.40 -9.24
N ARG A 4 37.68 50.61 -10.05
CA ARG A 4 37.94 49.17 -10.16
C ARG A 4 39.37 48.87 -10.61
N SER A 5 39.96 49.76 -11.42
CA SER A 5 41.34 49.62 -11.89
C SER A 5 42.36 49.78 -10.76
N GLU A 6 42.09 50.64 -9.77
CA GLU A 6 42.95 50.79 -8.59
C GLU A 6 42.85 49.55 -7.71
N VAL A 7 41.65 49.04 -7.42
CA VAL A 7 41.48 47.82 -6.59
C VAL A 7 42.18 46.60 -7.21
N GLN A 8 42.18 46.45 -8.53
CA GLN A 8 42.85 45.33 -9.22
C GLN A 8 44.37 45.30 -9.02
N GLN A 9 45.01 46.43 -8.71
CA GLN A 9 46.45 46.48 -8.44
C GLN A 9 46.82 45.78 -7.12
N HIS A 10 45.84 45.59 -6.23
CA HIS A 10 45.99 44.94 -4.92
C HIS A 10 45.52 43.46 -4.98
N SER A 11 46.14 42.69 -5.88
CA SER A 11 45.79 41.28 -6.17
C SER A 11 46.83 40.26 -5.69
N THR A 12 47.69 40.63 -4.73
CA THR A 12 48.80 39.76 -4.26
C THR A 12 48.76 39.55 -2.74
N ARG A 13 49.47 38.54 -2.24
CA ARG A 13 49.54 38.29 -0.77
C ARG A 13 50.14 39.45 0.03
N LYS A 14 51.01 40.25 -0.57
CA LYS A 14 51.63 41.43 0.07
C LYS A 14 50.74 42.68 0.02
N SER A 15 49.66 42.64 -0.76
CA SER A 15 48.74 43.74 -1.00
C SER A 15 47.45 43.18 -1.62
N CYS A 16 46.47 42.91 -0.76
CA CYS A 16 45.25 42.16 -1.08
C CYS A 16 44.00 42.95 -0.68
N TRP A 17 43.33 43.56 -1.66
CA TRP A 17 42.06 44.25 -1.45
C TRP A 17 40.93 43.48 -2.09
N ILE A 18 39.75 43.50 -1.46
CA ILE A 18 38.54 42.84 -1.98
C ILE A 18 37.34 43.77 -1.90
N ILE A 19 36.38 43.57 -2.80
CA ILE A 19 35.10 44.31 -2.77
C ILE A 19 34.03 43.39 -2.19
N ILE A 20 33.37 43.81 -1.10
CA ILE A 20 32.22 43.11 -0.52
C ILE A 20 31.07 44.10 -0.38
N ASN A 21 29.91 43.78 -0.98
CA ASN A 21 28.71 44.61 -1.00
C ASN A 21 28.98 46.06 -1.46
N GLY A 22 29.88 46.24 -2.45
CA GLY A 22 30.25 47.55 -2.99
C GLY A 22 31.20 48.39 -2.12
N THR A 23 31.73 47.81 -1.03
CA THR A 23 32.72 48.44 -0.14
C THR A 23 34.07 47.75 -0.34
N VAL A 24 35.15 48.53 -0.43
CA VAL A 24 36.53 48.02 -0.59
C VAL A 24 37.16 47.81 0.78
N TYR A 25 37.70 46.63 1.02
CA TYR A 25 38.41 46.25 2.25
C TYR A 25 39.86 45.90 1.93
N ASP A 26 40.79 46.41 2.73
CA ASP A 26 42.18 45.92 2.75
C ASP A 26 42.28 44.71 3.67
N VAL A 27 42.34 43.51 3.10
CA VAL A 27 42.39 42.27 3.89
C VAL A 27 43.80 41.71 4.00
N THR A 28 44.83 42.48 3.64
CA THR A 28 46.23 42.02 3.56
C THR A 28 46.71 41.40 4.87
N GLU A 29 46.51 42.09 6.00
CA GLU A 29 46.91 41.60 7.32
C GLU A 29 45.96 40.53 7.87
N PHE A 30 44.74 40.44 7.34
CA PHE A 30 43.74 39.46 7.73
C PHE A 30 43.89 38.11 7.04
N LEU A 31 44.67 38.03 5.95
CA LEU A 31 44.85 36.81 5.16
C LEU A 31 45.23 35.61 6.03
N ASP A 32 46.19 35.78 6.92
CA ASP A 32 46.76 34.68 7.73
C ASP A 32 45.94 34.35 8.98
N SER A 33 45.00 35.22 9.36
CA SER A 33 44.06 35.01 10.47
C SER A 33 42.68 34.54 10.02
N HIS A 34 42.44 34.44 8.71
CA HIS A 34 41.17 33.98 8.16
C HIS A 34 40.93 32.48 8.44
N PRO A 35 39.83 32.10 9.12
CA PRO A 35 39.55 30.70 9.48
C PRO A 35 39.43 29.74 8.29
N GLY A 36 39.04 30.26 7.12
CA GLY A 36 38.99 29.49 5.87
C GLY A 36 40.32 29.37 5.12
N GLY A 37 41.42 29.87 5.71
CA GLY A 37 42.75 29.95 5.11
C GLY A 37 42.91 31.17 4.18
N SER A 38 44.15 31.61 3.97
CA SER A 38 44.48 32.78 3.14
C SER A 38 44.16 32.58 1.65
N MET A 39 44.22 31.33 1.16
CA MET A 39 44.04 31.01 -0.26
C MET A 39 42.65 31.34 -0.81
N ILE A 40 41.60 31.22 0.02
CA ILE A 40 40.23 31.51 -0.45
C ILE A 40 40.01 33.01 -0.64
N ILE A 41 40.64 33.85 0.18
CA ILE A 41 40.62 35.30 0.02
C ILE A 41 41.47 35.69 -1.19
N LEU A 42 42.66 35.09 -1.35
CA LEU A 42 43.56 35.35 -2.47
C LEU A 42 42.94 35.05 -3.85
N LYS A 43 42.03 34.07 -3.94
CA LYS A 43 41.28 33.78 -5.17
C LYS A 43 40.46 34.98 -5.66
N HIS A 44 40.09 35.87 -4.76
CA HIS A 44 39.32 37.09 -5.03
C HIS A 44 40.13 38.38 -4.85
N ALA A 45 41.46 38.30 -4.68
CA ALA A 45 42.31 39.47 -4.51
C ALA A 45 42.21 40.42 -5.72
N GLY A 46 41.99 41.70 -5.45
CA GLY A 46 41.73 42.76 -6.43
C GLY A 46 40.37 42.66 -7.13
N ARG A 47 39.44 41.81 -6.66
CA ARG A 47 38.14 41.52 -7.30
C ARG A 47 36.97 41.66 -6.33
N ASP A 48 35.76 41.54 -6.88
CA ASP A 48 34.52 41.48 -6.10
C ASP A 48 34.32 40.06 -5.53
N ALA A 49 34.28 39.98 -4.21
CA ALA A 49 34.13 38.76 -3.44
C ALA A 49 32.71 38.63 -2.85
N THR A 50 31.78 39.54 -3.16
CA THR A 50 30.44 39.61 -2.53
C THR A 50 29.67 38.30 -2.62
N GLU A 51 29.65 37.68 -3.81
CA GLU A 51 28.92 36.42 -4.04
C GLU A 51 29.57 35.22 -3.35
N ALA A 52 30.89 35.26 -3.13
CA ALA A 52 31.61 34.24 -2.37
C ALA A 52 31.50 34.45 -0.85
N PHE A 53 31.40 35.71 -0.40
CA PHE A 53 31.37 36.10 1.00
C PHE A 53 29.99 35.89 1.65
N ASN A 54 28.94 36.46 1.06
CA ASN A 54 27.59 36.54 1.64
C ASN A 54 26.94 35.17 1.99
N PRO A 55 27.17 34.07 1.24
CA PRO A 55 26.58 32.77 1.59
C PRO A 55 27.23 32.10 2.81
N ILE A 56 28.45 32.50 3.17
CA ILE A 56 29.30 31.81 4.14
C ILE A 56 29.40 32.60 5.45
N HIS A 57 29.39 33.93 5.37
CA HIS A 57 29.63 34.82 6.50
C HIS A 57 28.37 35.60 6.87
N SER A 58 28.11 35.74 8.16
CA SER A 58 27.02 36.58 8.67
C SER A 58 27.31 38.08 8.44
N ALA A 59 26.26 38.89 8.35
CA ALA A 59 26.37 40.32 8.03
C ALA A 59 27.27 41.12 9.00
N ASP A 60 27.40 40.66 10.25
CA ASP A 60 28.22 41.23 11.32
C ASP A 60 29.68 40.75 11.30
N THR A 61 30.05 39.78 10.45
CA THR A 61 31.44 39.27 10.33
C THR A 61 32.42 40.38 9.94
N LEU A 62 32.00 41.28 9.03
CA LEU A 62 32.82 42.41 8.59
C LEU A 62 33.03 43.42 9.73
N GLU A 63 32.00 43.66 10.53
CA GLU A 63 32.06 44.60 11.66
C GLU A 63 32.93 44.05 12.80
N LYS A 64 32.95 42.73 13.00
CA LYS A 64 33.74 42.07 14.06
C LYS A 64 35.22 41.93 13.75
N HIS A 65 35.59 41.78 12.48
CA HIS A 65 36.96 41.40 12.10
C HIS A 65 37.69 42.44 11.22
N LEU A 66 36.97 43.33 10.53
CA LEU A 66 37.54 44.19 9.48
C LEU A 66 37.16 45.68 9.62
N THR A 67 36.69 46.11 10.79
CA THR A 67 36.17 47.48 11.03
C THR A 67 37.20 48.59 10.78
N GLN A 68 38.49 48.32 10.97
CA GLN A 68 39.58 49.28 10.75
C GLN A 68 40.16 49.24 9.32
N GLN A 69 39.68 48.32 8.46
CA GLN A 69 40.28 48.02 7.15
C GLN A 69 39.40 48.47 5.96
N VAL A 70 38.40 49.34 6.21
CA VAL A 70 37.50 49.88 5.17
C VAL A 70 38.17 51.02 4.42
N LEU A 71 38.42 50.85 3.12
CA LEU A 71 39.07 51.86 2.28
C LEU A 71 38.07 52.79 1.60
N GLN A 72 36.88 52.29 1.24
CA GLN A 72 35.79 53.12 0.73
C GLN A 72 34.44 52.40 0.76
N SER A 73 33.38 53.07 1.23
CA SER A 73 31.99 52.58 1.11
C SER A 73 31.21 53.36 0.03
N LYS A 74 30.52 52.61 -0.83
CA LYS A 74 29.43 53.10 -1.66
C LYS A 74 28.31 52.08 -1.60
N ARG A 75 27.05 52.54 -1.51
CA ARG A 75 25.86 51.69 -1.72
C ARG A 75 25.45 51.73 -3.19
N PRO A 76 25.56 50.64 -3.97
CA PRO A 76 24.88 50.51 -5.25
C PRO A 76 23.73 49.49 -5.16
N LYS A 77 22.56 49.85 -5.71
CA LYS A 77 21.46 48.93 -5.97
C LYS A 77 21.83 48.05 -7.18
N LEU A 78 22.12 46.77 -6.99
CA LEU A 78 22.21 45.83 -8.11
C LEU A 78 20.81 45.36 -8.53
N LYS A 79 20.46 45.61 -9.78
CA LYS A 79 19.37 44.93 -10.49
C LYS A 79 19.99 43.82 -11.33
N THR A 80 19.80 42.56 -10.96
CA THR A 80 19.99 41.42 -11.86
C THR A 80 18.61 40.97 -12.36
N ALA A 81 18.38 41.13 -13.66
CA ALA A 81 17.17 40.69 -14.34
C ALA A 81 17.36 39.23 -14.77
N VAL A 82 16.92 38.29 -13.92
CA VAL A 82 16.61 36.91 -14.32
C VAL A 82 15.16 36.92 -14.85
N PRO A 83 14.81 36.16 -15.91
CA PRO A 83 13.43 36.10 -16.40
C PRO A 83 12.49 35.75 -15.23
N LYS A 84 11.57 36.66 -14.88
CA LYS A 84 10.62 36.46 -13.79
C LYS A 84 9.64 35.35 -14.18
N LEU A 85 9.97 34.11 -13.85
CA LEU A 85 8.97 33.07 -13.64
C LEU A 85 7.90 33.66 -12.71
N LYS A 86 6.62 33.56 -13.09
CA LYS A 86 5.52 34.03 -12.24
C LYS A 86 5.66 33.39 -10.86
N LYS A 87 5.99 34.19 -9.85
CA LYS A 87 6.04 33.71 -8.45
C LYS A 87 4.70 33.08 -8.12
N ALA A 88 4.73 31.82 -7.66
CA ALA A 88 3.55 31.17 -7.11
C ALA A 88 2.93 32.09 -6.05
N LYS A 89 1.61 32.17 -5.98
CA LYS A 89 0.94 32.93 -4.93
C LYS A 89 0.73 31.98 -3.75
N LEU A 90 0.89 32.46 -2.52
CA LEU A 90 0.63 31.64 -1.33
C LEU A 90 -0.81 31.10 -1.33
N SER A 91 -1.76 31.88 -1.86
CA SER A 91 -3.16 31.47 -2.03
C SER A 91 -3.40 30.31 -3.00
N SER A 92 -2.41 29.94 -3.82
CA SER A 92 -2.48 28.78 -4.73
C SER A 92 -1.79 27.54 -4.18
N ILE A 93 -1.32 27.58 -2.94
CA ILE A 93 -0.65 26.45 -2.29
C ILE A 93 -1.71 25.62 -1.56
N ILE A 94 -1.92 24.38 -2.00
CA ILE A 94 -2.94 23.46 -1.46
C ILE A 94 -2.28 22.39 -0.58
N SER A 95 -1.03 22.03 -0.88
CA SER A 95 -0.33 20.92 -0.23
C SER A 95 1.17 21.17 -0.01
N ILE A 96 1.80 20.31 0.79
CA ILE A 96 3.26 20.35 1.01
C ILE A 96 4.03 20.15 -0.31
N THR A 97 3.50 19.37 -1.26
CA THR A 97 4.14 19.22 -2.57
C THR A 97 4.08 20.50 -3.40
N ASP A 98 3.08 21.35 -3.20
CA ASP A 98 3.01 22.67 -3.85
C ASP A 98 4.05 23.63 -3.25
N PHE A 99 4.31 23.54 -1.94
CA PHE A 99 5.45 24.25 -1.34
C PHE A 99 6.77 23.77 -1.92
N GLU A 100 6.97 22.47 -2.11
CA GLU A 100 8.18 21.95 -2.76
C GLU A 100 8.34 22.49 -4.18
N LEU A 101 7.26 22.50 -4.97
CA LEU A 101 7.25 23.05 -6.33
C LEU A 101 7.49 24.57 -6.33
N ALA A 102 6.94 25.30 -5.35
CA ALA A 102 7.20 26.72 -5.20
C ALA A 102 8.66 26.98 -4.82
N ALA A 103 9.22 26.17 -3.92
CA ALA A 103 10.62 26.26 -3.49
C ALA A 103 11.57 26.00 -4.67
N SER A 104 11.30 24.99 -5.51
CA SER A 104 12.13 24.68 -6.68
C SER A 104 12.20 25.80 -7.72
N ARG A 105 11.15 26.64 -7.77
CA ARG A 105 11.05 27.77 -8.70
C ARG A 105 11.60 29.08 -8.16
N ASN A 106 11.65 29.25 -6.84
CA ASN A 106 11.93 30.54 -6.21
C ASN A 106 13.24 30.56 -5.40
N LEU A 107 13.74 29.40 -4.96
CA LEU A 107 15.02 29.32 -4.28
C LEU A 107 16.17 29.30 -5.29
N PRO A 108 17.36 29.83 -4.92
CA PRO A 108 18.57 29.60 -5.70
C PRO A 108 18.78 28.09 -5.93
N PRO A 109 19.23 27.65 -7.12
CA PRO A 109 19.38 26.22 -7.44
C PRO A 109 20.20 25.44 -6.40
N ARG A 110 21.28 26.05 -5.90
CA ARG A 110 22.12 25.46 -4.85
C ARG A 110 21.39 25.30 -3.52
N SER A 111 20.62 26.32 -3.11
CA SER A 111 19.79 26.24 -1.89
C SER A 111 18.72 25.16 -2.01
N PHE A 112 18.01 25.09 -3.14
CA PHE A 112 17.01 24.05 -3.36
C PHE A 112 17.63 22.65 -3.38
N ALA A 113 18.77 22.47 -4.06
CA ALA A 113 19.51 21.22 -4.06
C ALA A 113 19.90 20.77 -2.64
N PHE A 114 20.42 21.68 -1.82
CA PHE A 114 20.79 21.37 -0.43
C PHE A 114 19.59 20.91 0.42
N ILE A 115 18.42 21.55 0.26
CA ILE A 115 17.20 21.21 1.01
C ILE A 115 16.59 19.91 0.49
N LYS A 116 16.49 19.74 -0.84
CA LYS A 116 15.82 18.61 -1.48
C LYS A 116 16.61 17.30 -1.35
N THR A 117 17.94 17.36 -1.45
CA THR A 117 18.80 16.18 -1.63
C THR A 117 18.56 15.07 -0.60
N GLY A 118 18.70 13.83 -1.07
CA GLY A 118 18.97 12.62 -0.28
C GLY A 118 20.42 12.17 -0.38
N ALA A 119 20.73 11.04 0.26
CA ALA A 119 21.96 10.29 0.02
C ALA A 119 21.83 9.45 -1.26
N GLU A 120 22.92 9.34 -2.01
CA GLU A 120 23.10 8.47 -3.17
C GLU A 120 21.94 8.59 -4.18
N ASP A 121 21.22 7.50 -4.43
CA ASP A 121 20.13 7.42 -5.41
C ASP A 121 18.81 8.01 -4.88
N GLU A 122 18.81 8.52 -3.66
CA GLU A 122 17.65 9.05 -2.95
C GLU A 122 16.53 8.00 -2.74
N TYR A 123 16.87 6.70 -2.71
CA TYR A 123 15.89 5.62 -2.50
C TYR A 123 15.21 5.75 -1.14
N ALA A 124 15.98 5.95 -0.07
CA ALA A 124 15.46 6.14 1.29
C ALA A 124 14.57 7.40 1.39
N VAL A 125 14.86 8.46 0.61
CA VAL A 125 14.00 9.65 0.55
C VAL A 125 12.63 9.32 -0.03
N ASN A 126 12.62 8.59 -1.16
CA ASN A 126 11.38 8.18 -1.81
C ASN A 126 10.61 7.18 -0.94
N TRP A 127 11.30 6.19 -0.39
CA TRP A 127 10.69 5.18 0.48
C TRP A 127 10.06 5.79 1.73
N ASN A 128 10.73 6.73 2.41
CA ASN A 128 10.16 7.47 3.54
C ASN A 128 8.81 8.14 3.20
N ARG A 129 8.65 8.65 1.97
CA ARG A 129 7.38 9.26 1.53
C ARG A 129 6.34 8.20 1.20
N ASP A 130 6.76 7.13 0.55
CA ASP A 130 5.84 6.16 -0.04
C ASP A 130 5.36 5.12 0.99
N CYS A 131 6.13 4.82 2.03
CA CYS A 131 5.75 3.88 3.09
C CYS A 131 4.48 4.31 3.84
N TRP A 132 4.25 5.61 4.07
CA TRP A 132 3.02 6.11 4.71
C TRP A 132 1.76 5.78 3.90
N LYS A 133 1.87 5.59 2.58
CA LYS A 133 0.75 5.20 1.71
C LYS A 133 0.37 3.73 1.87
N ALA A 134 1.29 2.89 2.35
CA ALA A 134 1.03 1.47 2.59
C ALA A 134 0.04 1.23 3.73
N ILE A 135 -0.05 2.15 4.69
CA ILE A 135 -0.98 2.07 5.83
C ILE A 135 -2.27 2.82 5.51
N ARG A 136 -3.41 2.15 5.73
CA ARG A 136 -4.76 2.67 5.48
C ARG A 136 -5.54 2.84 6.78
N PHE A 137 -6.42 3.83 6.82
CA PHE A 137 -7.37 3.96 7.93
C PHE A 137 -8.55 3.02 7.78
N ARG A 138 -9.08 2.56 8.91
CA ARG A 138 -10.43 1.99 9.00
C ARG A 138 -11.33 3.05 9.65
N PRO A 139 -11.90 4.00 8.89
CA PRO A 139 -12.69 5.07 9.46
C PRO A 139 -13.88 4.51 10.24
N ARG A 140 -14.14 5.06 11.43
CA ARG A 140 -15.29 4.69 12.25
C ARG A 140 -16.46 5.59 11.89
N ILE A 141 -17.53 5.01 11.35
CA ILE A 141 -18.74 5.72 10.93
C ILE A 141 -19.73 5.91 12.09
N LEU A 142 -20.70 6.82 11.91
CA LEU A 142 -21.74 7.17 12.89
C LEU A 142 -21.17 7.55 14.29
N ARG A 143 -20.01 8.18 14.30
CA ARG A 143 -19.45 8.80 15.51
C ARG A 143 -19.66 10.31 15.45
N PRO A 144 -20.26 10.91 16.48
CA PRO A 144 -20.29 12.36 16.60
C PRO A 144 -18.85 12.90 16.59
N ILE A 145 -18.56 13.80 15.66
CA ILE A 145 -17.23 14.43 15.48
C ILE A 145 -17.33 15.96 15.50
N GLU A 146 -18.39 16.49 16.11
CA GLU A 146 -18.62 17.93 16.20
C GLU A 146 -17.48 18.65 16.93
N ASN A 147 -16.89 17.97 17.92
CA ASN A 147 -15.77 18.46 18.72
C ASN A 147 -14.58 17.49 18.58
N ILE A 148 -13.56 17.90 17.83
CA ILE A 148 -12.29 17.17 17.69
C ILE A 148 -11.23 17.96 18.47
N ASP A 149 -10.61 17.33 19.46
CA ASP A 149 -9.43 17.87 20.16
C ASP A 149 -8.17 17.25 19.56
N THR A 150 -7.30 18.09 19.01
CA THR A 150 -6.00 17.68 18.47
C THR A 150 -4.87 17.90 19.45
N SER A 151 -5.15 18.47 20.63
CA SER A 151 -4.12 18.71 21.63
C SER A 151 -3.49 17.40 22.10
N TRP A 152 -2.17 17.41 22.28
CA TRP A 152 -1.40 16.20 22.53
C TRP A 152 -0.19 16.49 23.38
N SER A 153 0.31 15.48 24.11
CA SER A 153 1.51 15.61 24.93
C SER A 153 2.72 14.97 24.25
N ILE A 154 3.84 15.70 24.21
CA ILE A 154 5.14 15.23 23.72
C ILE A 154 6.19 15.53 24.78
N LEU A 155 6.86 14.49 25.28
CA LEU A 155 7.81 14.52 26.39
C LEU A 155 7.24 15.25 27.60
N GLY A 156 6.04 14.85 28.03
CA GLY A 156 5.32 15.43 29.16
C GLY A 156 4.76 16.85 28.96
N THR A 157 5.03 17.52 27.84
CA THR A 157 4.53 18.88 27.56
C THR A 157 3.33 18.85 26.62
N LYS A 158 2.26 19.58 26.96
CA LYS A 158 1.05 19.69 26.13
C LYS A 158 1.24 20.70 25.00
N PHE A 159 0.87 20.30 23.78
CA PHE A 159 0.87 21.09 22.55
C PHE A 159 -0.51 21.05 21.89
N ALA A 160 -0.76 21.95 20.93
CA ALA A 160 -2.04 22.06 20.22
C ALA A 160 -2.25 20.95 19.16
N ALA A 161 -1.18 20.28 18.73
CA ALA A 161 -1.22 19.23 17.72
C ALA A 161 -0.11 18.18 17.94
N PRO A 162 -0.29 16.93 17.48
CA PRO A 162 0.67 15.84 17.67
C PRO A 162 1.80 15.85 16.62
N PHE A 163 2.27 17.04 16.23
CA PHE A 163 3.37 17.20 15.28
C PHE A 163 4.29 18.35 15.67
N PHE A 164 5.49 18.36 15.12
CA PHE A 164 6.52 19.33 15.47
C PHE A 164 7.41 19.71 14.29
N ILE A 165 8.10 20.85 14.42
CA ILE A 165 9.13 21.28 13.48
C ILE A 165 10.43 20.55 13.81
N CYS A 166 10.97 19.78 12.86
CA CYS A 166 12.25 19.06 13.02
C CYS A 166 13.44 20.02 13.08
N PRO A 167 14.55 19.62 13.73
CA PRO A 167 15.81 20.35 13.67
C PRO A 167 16.35 20.23 12.25
N THR A 168 16.39 21.36 11.55
CA THR A 168 16.86 21.42 10.18
C THR A 168 17.94 22.49 10.02
N GLY A 169 19.11 22.08 9.53
CA GLY A 169 20.08 23.02 9.00
C GLY A 169 19.60 23.60 7.67
N GLY A 170 19.90 24.87 7.41
CA GLY A 170 19.64 25.51 6.11
C GLY A 170 18.34 26.31 6.00
N ALA A 171 17.64 26.60 7.11
CA ALA A 171 16.51 27.54 7.09
C ALA A 171 16.92 28.90 6.51
N ASN A 172 18.13 29.39 6.85
CA ASN A 172 18.70 30.61 6.29
C ASN A 172 19.05 30.54 4.80
N LEU A 173 19.19 29.34 4.21
CA LEU A 173 19.35 29.16 2.77
C LEU A 173 18.05 29.39 2.01
N ALA A 174 16.91 29.20 2.67
CA ALA A 174 15.59 29.50 2.12
C ALA A 174 15.21 30.97 2.36
N MET A 175 15.47 31.49 3.56
CA MET A 175 15.13 32.85 3.96
C MET A 175 16.05 33.30 5.10
N PRO A 176 16.74 34.46 5.00
CA PRO A 176 17.39 35.10 6.14
C PRO A 176 16.52 35.11 7.40
N SER A 177 17.10 34.72 8.53
CA SER A 177 16.39 34.55 9.82
C SER A 177 15.32 33.45 9.82
N GLY A 178 15.44 32.46 8.93
CA GLY A 178 14.50 31.35 8.82
C GLY A 178 14.31 30.60 10.14
N ASP A 179 15.38 30.33 10.89
CA ASP A 179 15.30 29.64 12.19
C ASP A 179 14.44 30.39 13.23
N VAL A 180 14.54 31.73 13.22
CA VAL A 180 13.73 32.62 14.06
C VAL A 180 12.27 32.59 13.63
N LEU A 181 12.00 32.59 12.32
CA LEU A 181 10.63 32.50 11.78
C LEU A 181 9.97 31.16 12.11
N LEU A 182 10.69 30.04 12.02
CA LEU A 182 10.19 28.73 12.44
C LEU A 182 9.80 28.74 13.92
N THR A 183 10.60 29.38 14.77
CA THR A 183 10.32 29.51 16.20
C THR A 183 9.06 30.34 16.46
N LYS A 184 8.91 31.49 15.81
CA LYS A 184 7.71 32.33 15.93
C LYS A 184 6.46 31.62 15.44
N ALA A 185 6.55 30.89 14.32
CA ALA A 185 5.44 30.10 13.80
C ALA A 185 5.03 28.99 14.77
N ALA A 186 6.00 28.24 15.31
CA ALA A 186 5.71 27.22 16.33
C ALA A 186 4.99 27.80 17.55
N ALA A 187 5.37 29.02 17.98
CA ALA A 187 4.73 29.73 19.07
C ALA A 187 3.25 30.04 18.79
N ARG A 188 2.98 30.64 17.62
CA ARG A 188 1.62 31.03 17.20
C ARG A 188 0.67 29.85 17.16
N HIS A 189 1.19 28.70 16.78
CA HIS A 189 0.38 27.50 16.58
C HIS A 189 0.43 26.51 17.74
N GLY A 190 1.15 26.85 18.82
CA GLY A 190 1.25 26.00 20.00
C GLY A 190 1.84 24.61 19.72
N ILE A 191 2.75 24.49 18.74
CA ILE A 191 3.45 23.24 18.41
C ILE A 191 4.91 23.28 18.86
N LEU A 192 5.51 22.11 19.01
CA LEU A 192 6.91 22.00 19.41
C LEU A 192 7.85 22.40 18.26
N HIS A 193 8.89 23.16 18.58
CA HIS A 193 10.05 23.36 17.71
C HIS A 193 11.28 22.68 18.33
N TRP A 194 11.82 21.70 17.62
CA TRP A 194 13.16 21.18 17.86
C TRP A 194 14.18 22.00 17.08
N VAL A 195 14.96 22.80 17.79
CA VAL A 195 15.91 23.72 17.18
C VAL A 195 17.21 22.99 16.82
N CYS A 196 17.74 23.24 15.62
CA CYS A 196 19.00 22.66 15.17
C CYS A 196 20.20 23.38 15.80
N CYS A 197 21.18 22.63 16.31
CA CYS A 197 22.44 23.23 16.79
C CYS A 197 23.24 23.93 15.68
N ASN A 198 23.04 23.53 14.43
CA ASN A 198 23.65 24.13 13.24
C ASN A 198 22.71 25.15 12.56
N ALA A 199 21.84 25.81 13.33
CA ALA A 199 21.01 26.90 12.84
C ALA A 199 21.88 28.05 12.30
N GLY A 200 21.37 28.78 11.31
CA GLY A 200 22.06 29.96 10.79
C GLY A 200 21.89 31.20 11.68
N SER A 201 20.99 31.13 12.66
CA SER A 201 20.78 32.16 13.68
C SER A 201 21.39 31.71 15.02
N THR A 202 21.82 32.66 15.86
CA THR A 202 22.40 32.31 17.16
C THR A 202 21.37 31.68 18.10
N GLN A 203 21.82 30.80 19.00
CA GLN A 203 20.96 30.19 20.02
C GLN A 203 20.20 31.25 20.85
N GLN A 204 20.85 32.37 21.17
CA GLN A 204 20.23 33.50 21.86
C GLN A 204 19.10 34.12 21.04
N ALA A 205 19.35 34.45 19.76
CA ALA A 205 18.36 35.09 18.91
C ALA A 205 17.11 34.21 18.72
N ILE A 206 17.29 32.89 18.68
CA ILE A 206 16.18 31.93 18.61
C ILE A 206 15.43 31.88 19.95
N ALA A 207 16.15 31.85 21.07
CA ALA A 207 15.56 31.86 22.41
C ALA A 207 14.75 33.14 22.68
N ASP A 208 15.25 34.30 22.24
CA ASP A 208 14.61 35.62 22.37
C ASP A 208 13.37 35.76 21.48
N ALA A 209 13.27 34.97 20.40
CA ALA A 209 12.13 34.98 19.50
C ALA A 209 10.89 34.24 20.04
N ARG A 210 11.02 33.55 21.18
CA ARG A 210 9.92 32.79 21.78
C ARG A 210 8.89 33.68 22.44
N THR A 211 7.66 33.20 22.52
CA THR A 211 6.66 33.77 23.43
C THR A 211 6.88 33.25 24.86
N PRO A 212 6.41 33.95 25.92
CA PRO A 212 6.72 33.59 27.31
C PRO A 212 6.41 32.14 27.71
N ASN A 213 5.40 31.51 27.10
CA ASN A 213 4.95 30.16 27.43
C ASN A 213 5.34 29.12 26.36
N GLN A 214 6.18 29.47 25.40
CA GLN A 214 6.56 28.56 24.33
C GLN A 214 7.67 27.60 24.78
N THR A 215 7.39 26.31 24.65
CA THR A 215 8.39 25.25 24.84
C THR A 215 9.16 24.98 23.55
N THR A 216 10.48 25.03 23.63
CA THR A 216 11.41 24.62 22.56
C THR A 216 12.43 23.63 23.10
N TYR A 217 12.82 22.68 22.25
CA TYR A 217 13.86 21.70 22.56
C TYR A 217 15.07 21.89 21.64
N TRP A 218 16.22 21.35 22.03
CA TRP A 218 17.51 21.58 21.37
C TRP A 218 18.11 20.28 20.84
N GLN A 219 18.46 20.23 19.56
CA GLN A 219 19.15 19.09 18.96
C GLN A 219 20.65 19.23 19.14
N ILE A 220 21.34 18.13 19.45
CA ILE A 220 22.77 18.08 19.75
C ILE A 220 23.49 17.23 18.70
N TYR A 221 24.66 17.70 18.26
CA TYR A 221 25.71 16.85 17.72
C TYR A 221 26.90 16.85 18.68
N ALA A 222 27.31 15.66 19.13
CA ALA A 222 28.54 15.52 19.90
C ALA A 222 29.73 15.82 18.99
N MET A 223 30.34 16.99 19.16
CA MET A 223 31.52 17.39 18.40
C MET A 223 32.74 16.58 18.86
N SER A 224 33.77 16.46 18.02
CA SER A 224 35.01 15.75 18.39
C SER A 224 35.71 16.31 19.63
N ASP A 225 35.46 17.58 19.96
CA ASP A 225 35.72 18.14 21.28
C ASP A 225 34.39 18.25 22.04
N LEU A 226 34.20 17.37 23.02
CA LEU A 226 32.96 17.32 23.80
C LEU A 226 32.75 18.60 24.62
N THR A 227 33.81 19.32 25.00
CA THR A 227 33.70 20.53 25.82
C THR A 227 32.92 21.65 25.10
N VAL A 228 33.04 21.72 23.76
CA VAL A 228 32.25 22.62 22.91
C VAL A 228 30.76 22.28 23.04
N THR A 229 30.44 20.99 22.97
CA THR A 229 29.05 20.52 23.03
C THR A 229 28.49 20.70 24.45
N GLU A 230 29.29 20.47 25.48
CA GLU A 230 28.91 20.72 26.87
C GLU A 230 28.59 22.19 27.13
N GLY A 231 29.39 23.11 26.58
CA GLY A 231 29.12 24.54 26.64
C GLY A 231 27.82 24.93 25.94
N GLU A 232 27.55 24.34 24.77
CA GLU A 232 26.31 24.53 24.02
C GLU A 232 25.07 24.04 24.81
N ILE A 233 25.17 22.87 25.44
CA ILE A 233 24.10 22.30 26.27
C ILE A 233 23.84 23.18 27.50
N LYS A 234 24.89 23.60 28.22
CA LYS A 234 24.77 24.49 29.38
C LYS A 234 24.07 25.80 29.01
N ARG A 235 24.47 26.41 27.89
CA ARG A 235 23.83 27.62 27.37
C ARG A 235 22.36 27.38 26.98
N ALA A 236 22.03 26.22 26.39
CA ALA A 236 20.64 25.87 26.11
C ALA A 236 19.80 25.77 27.40
N ILE A 237 20.36 25.21 28.47
CA ILE A 237 19.69 25.11 29.78
C ILE A 237 19.46 26.51 30.35
N GLU A 238 20.48 27.38 30.34
CA GLU A 238 20.38 28.77 30.81
C GLU A 238 19.32 29.56 30.03
N LEU A 239 19.22 29.30 28.72
CA LEU A 239 18.20 29.88 27.86
C LEU A 239 16.83 29.19 28.02
N GLY A 240 16.68 28.22 28.92
CA GLY A 240 15.40 27.61 29.24
C GLY A 240 14.84 26.68 28.16
N TYR A 241 15.69 26.09 27.31
CA TYR A 241 15.29 24.94 26.51
C TYR A 241 14.92 23.77 27.45
N LYS A 242 13.91 22.98 27.05
CA LYS A 242 13.24 22.04 27.95
C LYS A 242 13.49 20.56 27.64
N GLY A 243 14.36 20.26 26.68
CA GLY A 243 14.65 18.89 26.25
C GLY A 243 15.72 18.85 25.18
N PHE A 244 16.34 17.68 25.01
CA PHE A 244 17.50 17.48 24.14
C PHE A 244 17.36 16.28 23.21
N ALA A 245 17.94 16.36 22.02
CA ALA A 245 18.00 15.26 21.04
C ALA A 245 19.42 15.00 20.57
N LEU A 246 20.07 13.93 21.04
CA LEU A 246 21.38 13.54 20.51
C LEU A 246 21.19 12.85 19.17
N THR A 247 21.74 13.44 18.10
CA THR A 247 21.64 12.87 16.75
C THR A 247 22.79 11.92 16.45
N VAL A 248 22.48 10.65 16.25
CA VAL A 248 23.46 9.55 16.12
C VAL A 248 23.54 8.95 14.71
N ASP A 249 22.56 9.21 13.84
CA ASP A 249 22.50 8.70 12.45
C ASP A 249 23.48 9.40 11.47
N ALA A 250 24.31 10.31 11.97
CA ALA A 250 25.10 11.20 11.13
C ALA A 250 26.55 11.38 11.63
N ILE A 251 27.17 10.30 12.10
CA ILE A 251 28.60 10.25 12.47
C ILE A 251 29.48 10.58 11.25
N ARG A 252 29.12 10.02 10.08
CA ARG A 252 29.65 10.43 8.78
C ARG A 252 28.57 11.19 8.01
N ALA A 253 28.96 12.12 7.16
CA ALA A 253 28.00 12.79 6.29
C ALA A 253 27.61 11.85 5.13
N GLY A 254 26.32 11.73 4.84
CA GLY A 254 25.84 10.98 3.69
C GLY A 254 26.30 11.58 2.36
N LYS A 255 26.44 10.75 1.33
CA LYS A 255 26.88 11.17 0.00
C LYS A 255 25.73 11.83 -0.75
N ARG A 256 25.63 13.17 -0.64
CA ARG A 256 24.50 13.95 -1.18
C ARG A 256 24.80 14.45 -2.60
N GLU A 257 24.59 13.58 -3.58
CA GLU A 257 25.08 13.81 -4.94
C GLU A 257 24.43 15.01 -5.64
N ARG A 258 23.16 15.33 -5.34
CA ARG A 258 22.49 16.53 -5.89
C ARG A 258 23.19 17.82 -5.45
N ASP A 259 23.63 17.89 -4.19
CA ASP A 259 24.37 19.02 -3.62
C ASP A 259 25.80 19.09 -4.18
N MET A 260 26.44 17.93 -4.36
CA MET A 260 27.76 17.82 -4.98
C MET A 260 27.76 18.32 -6.43
N ARG A 261 26.79 17.92 -7.25
CA ARG A 261 26.66 18.38 -8.65
C ARG A 261 26.53 19.90 -8.75
N MET A 262 25.85 20.54 -7.81
CA MET A 262 25.72 22.01 -7.77
C MET A 262 26.99 22.74 -7.30
N SER A 263 27.96 22.02 -6.74
CA SER A 263 29.22 22.58 -6.22
C SER A 263 30.41 22.32 -7.15
N LEU A 264 30.21 21.56 -8.23
CA LEU A 264 31.15 21.46 -9.35
C LEU A 264 31.05 22.76 -10.15
N SER A 265 32.07 23.62 -10.11
CA SER A 265 32.14 24.78 -10.98
C SER A 265 32.41 24.34 -12.42
N GLU A 266 31.79 25.01 -13.40
CA GLU A 266 32.03 24.80 -14.83
C GLU A 266 33.50 25.04 -15.26
N ASP A 267 34.33 25.64 -14.39
CA ASP A 267 35.74 25.98 -14.65
C ASP A 267 36.77 25.01 -14.02
N GLU A 268 36.36 23.90 -13.40
CA GLU A 268 37.29 22.89 -12.86
C GLU A 268 37.59 21.80 -13.90
N ASP A 269 38.47 22.10 -14.86
CA ASP A 269 39.17 21.11 -15.70
C ASP A 269 40.11 20.27 -14.81
N ASN A 270 39.54 19.29 -14.11
CA ASN A 270 40.32 18.31 -13.37
C ASN A 270 39.88 16.91 -13.77
N ASP A 271 40.41 16.43 -14.90
CA ASP A 271 40.36 15.05 -15.42
C ASP A 271 41.15 14.06 -14.52
N GLY A 272 41.21 14.31 -13.22
CA GLY A 272 41.84 13.42 -12.24
C GLY A 272 40.91 12.30 -11.79
N ASP A 273 41.48 11.11 -11.62
CA ASP A 273 40.89 9.80 -11.26
C ASP A 273 40.13 9.76 -9.89
N GLU A 274 39.95 10.90 -9.23
CA GLU A 274 39.34 11.03 -7.90
C GLU A 274 37.88 11.56 -7.93
N SER A 275 37.25 11.65 -9.09
CA SER A 275 35.85 12.13 -9.20
C SER A 275 34.86 11.27 -8.39
N PHE A 276 35.13 9.97 -8.25
CA PHE A 276 34.31 9.01 -7.50
C PHE A 276 34.53 9.02 -5.98
N THR A 277 35.64 9.58 -5.48
CA THR A 277 36.00 9.61 -4.04
C THR A 277 35.63 10.93 -3.35
N ARG A 278 35.07 11.91 -4.08
CA ARG A 278 34.69 13.22 -3.52
C ARG A 278 33.62 13.08 -2.43
N GLY A 279 33.86 13.72 -1.29
CA GLY A 279 32.92 13.84 -0.18
C GLY A 279 31.80 14.88 -0.44
N PRO A 280 30.82 15.00 0.47
CA PRO A 280 29.71 15.93 0.31
C PRO A 280 30.16 17.40 0.21
N ALA A 281 29.44 18.19 -0.59
CA ALA A 281 29.74 19.60 -0.89
C ALA A 281 29.87 20.49 0.35
N VAL A 282 29.07 20.22 1.39
CA VAL A 282 29.17 20.91 2.68
C VAL A 282 30.05 20.07 3.60
N LYS A 283 31.28 20.56 3.83
CA LYS A 283 32.20 19.99 4.82
C LYS A 283 31.61 20.16 6.22
N ARG A 284 31.55 19.07 6.97
CA ARG A 284 31.00 19.04 8.32
C ARG A 284 32.11 18.89 9.33
N SER A 285 32.01 19.61 10.45
CA SER A 285 32.94 19.45 11.57
C SER A 285 32.95 17.99 12.04
N PRO A 286 34.12 17.46 12.44
CA PRO A 286 34.22 16.12 13.00
C PRO A 286 33.33 15.97 14.24
N VAL A 287 32.62 14.85 14.31
CA VAL A 287 31.77 14.48 15.45
C VAL A 287 32.42 13.34 16.23
N TRP A 288 32.12 13.27 17.52
CA TRP A 288 32.59 12.23 18.41
C TRP A 288 32.02 10.87 17.98
N SER A 289 32.91 9.95 17.58
CA SER A 289 32.52 8.64 17.06
C SER A 289 32.72 7.50 18.05
N SER A 290 33.24 7.78 19.24
CA SER A 290 33.64 6.76 20.23
C SER A 290 32.59 6.50 21.30
N PHE A 291 31.40 7.08 21.16
CA PHE A 291 30.31 6.78 22.09
C PHE A 291 29.74 5.39 21.86
N ASP A 292 29.57 4.66 22.94
CA ASP A 292 28.59 3.57 23.07
C ASP A 292 27.35 4.06 23.84
N TRP A 293 26.35 3.19 24.00
CA TRP A 293 25.12 3.52 24.71
C TRP A 293 25.35 3.97 26.17
N VAL A 294 26.24 3.28 26.89
CA VAL A 294 26.52 3.57 28.30
C VAL A 294 27.19 4.93 28.45
N SER A 295 28.26 5.17 27.69
CA SER A 295 29.05 6.40 27.74
C SER A 295 28.25 7.59 27.23
N ALA A 296 27.47 7.47 26.16
CA ALA A 296 26.64 8.55 25.64
C ALA A 296 25.57 8.99 26.65
N VAL A 297 24.81 8.05 27.21
CA VAL A 297 23.74 8.37 28.15
C VAL A 297 24.32 8.89 29.46
N LYS A 298 25.40 8.28 29.97
CA LYS A 298 26.09 8.76 31.18
C LYS A 298 26.62 10.19 30.99
N TRP A 299 27.20 10.49 29.82
CA TRP A 299 27.69 11.82 29.50
C TRP A 299 26.55 12.85 29.49
N LEU A 300 25.46 12.59 28.75
CA LEU A 300 24.33 13.52 28.72
C LEU A 300 23.65 13.68 30.09
N ARG A 301 23.45 12.59 30.84
CA ARG A 301 22.86 12.64 32.19
C ARG A 301 23.77 13.32 33.21
N GLY A 302 25.08 13.37 32.97
CA GLY A 302 26.00 14.20 33.75
C GLY A 302 25.82 15.71 33.52
N LEU A 303 25.12 16.12 32.46
CA LEU A 303 24.91 17.52 32.09
C LEU A 303 23.49 18.02 32.36
N THR A 304 22.49 17.13 32.32
CA THR A 304 21.08 17.52 32.44
C THR A 304 20.15 16.38 32.83
N ASP A 305 19.14 16.72 33.64
CA ASP A 305 18.00 15.85 33.98
C ASP A 305 16.79 16.07 33.05
N LEU A 306 16.87 17.01 32.11
CA LEU A 306 15.79 17.26 31.15
C LEU A 306 15.52 16.03 30.27
N PRO A 307 14.33 15.93 29.64
CA PRO A 307 14.02 14.88 28.68
C PRO A 307 15.07 14.76 27.58
N ILE A 308 15.54 13.53 27.33
CA ILE A 308 16.52 13.20 26.29
C ILE A 308 15.86 12.26 25.28
N THR A 309 16.01 12.60 24.00
CA THR A 309 15.74 11.71 22.88
C THR A 309 17.03 11.31 22.19
N ILE A 310 17.10 10.08 21.70
CA ILE A 310 18.16 9.65 20.78
C ILE A 310 17.58 9.67 19.38
N LYS A 311 18.06 10.60 18.55
CA LYS A 311 17.58 10.82 17.19
C LYS A 311 18.42 10.04 16.19
N GLY A 312 17.76 9.23 15.38
CA GLY A 312 18.42 8.41 14.35
C GLY A 312 18.23 6.92 14.54
N ILE A 313 17.33 6.51 15.44
CA ILE A 313 17.01 5.10 15.71
C ILE A 313 16.33 4.51 14.48
N GLN A 314 16.83 3.37 14.02
CA GLN A 314 16.40 2.74 12.75
C GLN A 314 16.03 1.25 12.91
N CYS A 315 16.23 0.66 14.09
CA CYS A 315 15.80 -0.70 14.42
C CYS A 315 15.15 -0.76 15.81
N TRP A 316 14.40 -1.82 16.08
CA TRP A 316 13.69 -1.98 17.36
C TRP A 316 14.64 -2.30 18.52
N GLU A 317 15.79 -2.93 18.24
CA GLU A 317 16.81 -3.27 19.22
C GLU A 317 17.39 -2.00 19.88
N ASP A 318 17.70 -0.98 19.09
CA ASP A 318 18.18 0.32 19.58
C ASP A 318 17.07 1.10 20.32
N ALA A 319 15.81 0.89 19.95
CA ALA A 319 14.68 1.45 20.69
C ALA A 319 14.51 0.80 22.07
N ALA A 320 14.76 -0.52 22.18
CA ALA A 320 14.79 -1.23 23.45
C ALA A 320 15.93 -0.74 24.36
N LEU A 321 17.07 -0.35 23.78
CA LEU A 321 18.17 0.27 24.53
C LEU A 321 17.77 1.66 25.07
N CYS A 322 17.02 2.46 24.31
CA CYS A 322 16.46 3.71 24.83
C CYS A 322 15.64 3.48 26.11
N LEU A 323 14.75 2.47 26.08
CA LEU A 323 13.97 2.06 27.24
C LEU A 323 14.85 1.63 28.42
N HIS A 324 15.85 0.78 28.15
CA HIS A 324 16.76 0.29 29.19
C HIS A 324 17.52 1.42 29.90
N TYR A 325 17.98 2.43 29.14
CA TYR A 325 18.77 3.54 29.67
C TYR A 325 17.94 4.77 30.10
N GLY A 326 16.60 4.70 30.06
CA GLY A 326 15.73 5.79 30.51
C GLY A 326 15.81 7.04 29.63
N VAL A 327 15.92 6.86 28.31
CA VAL A 327 15.84 7.91 27.28
C VAL A 327 14.77 7.54 26.25
N HIS A 328 14.42 8.46 25.36
CA HIS A 328 13.30 8.25 24.43
C HIS A 328 13.78 8.05 22.98
N PRO A 329 13.22 7.09 22.24
CA PRO A 329 13.63 6.86 20.86
C PRO A 329 12.99 7.87 19.92
N TRP A 330 13.81 8.48 19.05
CA TRP A 330 13.35 9.23 17.90
C TRP A 330 13.73 8.48 16.62
N LEU A 331 12.71 7.87 16.00
CA LEU A 331 12.85 7.08 14.79
C LEU A 331 13.05 7.98 13.58
N SER A 332 14.22 7.87 12.95
CA SER A 332 14.63 8.76 11.87
C SER A 332 15.80 8.14 11.10
N ASN A 333 15.78 8.26 9.78
CA ASN A 333 16.95 8.04 8.92
C ASN A 333 17.46 9.38 8.34
N HIS A 334 17.27 10.45 9.12
CA HIS A 334 17.61 11.82 8.73
C HIS A 334 16.87 12.33 7.49
N GLY A 335 15.65 11.82 7.23
CA GLY A 335 14.88 12.12 6.04
C GLY A 335 15.54 11.60 4.75
N GLY A 336 16.25 10.48 4.83
CA GLY A 336 16.96 9.81 3.73
C GLY A 336 18.24 10.51 3.29
N ARG A 337 18.88 11.29 4.18
CA ARG A 337 20.07 12.12 3.86
C ARG A 337 21.40 11.47 4.25
N GLN A 338 21.36 10.30 4.87
CA GLN A 338 22.50 9.67 5.52
C GLN A 338 22.89 8.35 4.85
N LEU A 339 22.27 7.24 5.23
CA LEU A 339 22.45 5.93 4.59
C LEU A 339 21.33 5.71 3.57
N ASP A 340 21.66 5.47 2.30
CA ASP A 340 20.65 5.09 1.31
C ASP A 340 20.32 3.59 1.45
N GLY A 341 19.04 3.23 1.24
CA GLY A 341 18.51 1.90 1.57
C GLY A 341 18.20 1.66 3.06
N ALA A 342 18.37 2.67 3.92
CA ALA A 342 17.93 2.62 5.32
C ALA A 342 16.41 2.42 5.47
N PRO A 343 15.93 1.74 6.53
CA PRO A 343 14.51 1.61 6.81
C PRO A 343 13.85 2.97 7.05
N SER A 344 12.55 3.07 6.78
CA SER A 344 11.78 4.27 7.13
C SER A 344 11.45 4.28 8.62
N SER A 345 11.16 5.45 9.18
CA SER A 345 10.70 5.55 10.57
C SER A 345 9.40 4.80 10.83
N LEU A 346 8.57 4.62 9.80
CA LEU A 346 7.37 3.81 9.87
C LEU A 346 7.68 2.31 9.96
N ASP A 347 8.65 1.81 9.17
CA ASP A 347 9.08 0.41 9.24
C ASP A 347 9.59 0.11 10.65
N THR A 348 10.47 0.97 11.19
CA THR A 348 10.98 0.83 12.56
C THR A 348 9.86 0.91 13.60
N LEU A 349 8.85 1.78 13.42
CA LEU A 349 7.72 1.90 14.35
C LEU A 349 6.87 0.63 14.37
N VAL A 350 6.62 0.02 13.20
CA VAL A 350 5.91 -1.24 13.06
C VAL A 350 6.71 -2.40 13.65
N ASP A 351 8.03 -2.42 13.44
CA ASP A 351 8.92 -3.43 14.02
C ASP A 351 8.93 -3.34 15.56
N ILE A 352 8.99 -2.14 16.14
CA ILE A 352 8.84 -1.95 17.59
C ILE A 352 7.50 -2.51 18.07
N ARG A 353 6.39 -2.16 17.40
CA ARG A 353 5.06 -2.66 17.76
C ARG A 353 4.98 -4.19 17.74
N LYS A 354 5.70 -4.84 16.83
CA LYS A 354 5.71 -6.29 16.65
C LYS A 354 6.67 -7.02 17.59
N HIS A 355 7.84 -6.46 17.83
CA HIS A 355 8.96 -7.15 18.48
C HIS A 355 9.26 -6.66 19.90
N CYS A 356 8.96 -5.39 20.22
CA CYS A 356 9.24 -4.79 21.53
C CYS A 356 8.18 -3.71 21.89
N PRO A 357 6.88 -4.08 21.98
CA PRO A 357 5.80 -3.13 22.20
C PRO A 357 5.90 -2.34 23.51
N GLU A 358 6.61 -2.86 24.52
CA GLU A 358 6.83 -2.21 25.81
C GLU A 358 7.55 -0.86 25.70
N VAL A 359 8.30 -0.63 24.61
CA VAL A 359 8.88 0.68 24.30
C VAL A 359 7.79 1.72 24.07
N LEU A 360 6.68 1.36 23.42
CA LEU A 360 5.56 2.27 23.16
C LEU A 360 4.77 2.61 24.43
N ASP A 361 4.81 1.74 25.43
CA ASP A 361 4.12 1.92 26.70
C ASP A 361 4.93 2.78 27.68
N LYS A 362 6.25 2.61 27.69
CA LYS A 362 7.15 3.20 28.70
C LYS A 362 8.00 4.36 28.20
N CYS A 363 8.19 4.49 26.89
CA CYS A 363 8.89 5.61 26.28
C CYS A 363 7.95 6.46 25.43
N GLU A 364 8.31 7.72 25.27
CA GLU A 364 7.66 8.60 24.29
C GLU A 364 8.37 8.50 22.94
N VAL A 365 7.89 7.62 22.08
CA VAL A 365 8.47 7.41 20.74
C VAL A 365 8.02 8.53 19.79
N ILE A 366 8.95 9.25 19.18
CA ILE A 366 8.65 10.24 18.14
C ILE A 366 9.26 9.83 16.80
N VAL A 367 8.68 10.29 15.69
CA VAL A 367 9.10 9.88 14.34
C VAL A 367 9.31 11.08 13.42
N ASP A 368 10.21 10.98 12.44
CA ASP A 368 10.23 11.89 11.29
C ASP A 368 10.55 11.16 9.97
N GLY A 369 10.47 11.88 8.85
CA GLY A 369 10.81 11.36 7.53
C GLY A 369 9.59 11.09 6.66
N GLY A 370 9.48 11.80 5.54
CA GLY A 370 8.47 11.56 4.51
C GLY A 370 7.02 11.92 4.85
N VAL A 371 6.74 12.36 6.08
CA VAL A 371 5.43 12.89 6.50
C VAL A 371 5.05 14.11 5.65
N ASN A 372 3.97 13.99 4.86
CA ASN A 372 3.53 15.04 3.93
C ASN A 372 2.02 15.34 4.00
N ARG A 373 1.25 14.60 4.80
CA ARG A 373 -0.19 14.78 4.99
C ARG A 373 -0.57 14.66 6.46
N GLY A 374 -1.70 15.27 6.83
CA GLY A 374 -2.33 15.07 8.14
C GLY A 374 -2.62 13.61 8.46
N SER A 375 -3.02 12.85 7.42
CA SER A 375 -3.19 11.40 7.52
C SER A 375 -1.93 10.66 7.97
N ASP A 376 -0.74 11.12 7.58
CA ASP A 376 0.50 10.43 7.94
C ASP A 376 0.81 10.62 9.42
N ILE A 377 0.52 11.81 9.95
CA ILE A 377 0.58 12.11 11.38
C ILE A 377 -0.38 11.21 12.16
N VAL A 378 -1.66 11.15 11.75
CA VAL A 378 -2.67 10.33 12.43
C VAL A 378 -2.31 8.84 12.37
N LYS A 379 -1.71 8.34 11.27
CA LYS A 379 -1.17 6.97 11.18
C LYS A 379 -0.07 6.73 12.20
N ALA A 380 0.92 7.63 12.29
CA ALA A 380 2.00 7.52 13.26
C ALA A 380 1.46 7.44 14.70
N ILE A 381 0.53 8.32 15.06
CA ILE A 381 -0.10 8.32 16.39
C ILE A 381 -0.90 7.04 16.64
N ALA A 382 -1.67 6.56 15.65
CA ALA A 382 -2.48 5.34 15.79
C ALA A 382 -1.64 4.07 16.02
N ILE A 383 -0.41 4.04 15.52
CA ILE A 383 0.51 2.89 15.70
C ILE A 383 1.23 2.96 17.05
N GLY A 384 1.42 4.17 17.60
CA GLY A 384 1.95 4.36 18.96
C GLY A 384 2.95 5.51 19.11
N ALA A 385 3.24 6.28 18.05
CA ALA A 385 4.09 7.46 18.20
C ALA A 385 3.39 8.54 19.04
N LYS A 386 4.18 9.36 19.73
CA LYS A 386 3.72 10.55 20.47
C LYS A 386 3.76 11.82 19.64
N GLY A 387 4.52 11.84 18.55
CA GLY A 387 4.58 12.99 17.66
C GLY A 387 5.27 12.68 16.34
N ALA A 388 4.85 13.38 15.29
CA ALA A 388 5.44 13.30 13.96
C ALA A 388 6.15 14.60 13.57
N GLY A 389 7.40 14.49 13.13
CA GLY A 389 8.25 15.61 12.77
C GLY A 389 8.21 15.94 11.29
N LEU A 390 8.14 17.24 10.97
CA LEU A 390 8.22 17.75 9.60
C LEU A 390 9.46 18.65 9.46
N GLY A 391 10.33 18.33 8.49
CA GLY A 391 11.53 19.10 8.17
C GLY A 391 11.39 19.89 6.87
N ARG A 392 11.54 19.21 5.73
CA ARG A 392 11.53 19.84 4.39
C ARG A 392 10.26 20.67 4.13
N ALA A 393 9.10 20.25 4.62
CA ALA A 393 7.85 20.99 4.47
C ALA A 393 7.94 22.44 4.98
N PHE A 394 8.51 22.62 6.18
CA PHE A 394 8.73 23.95 6.75
C PHE A 394 9.82 24.73 6.01
N LEU A 395 10.92 24.06 5.63
CA LEU A 395 11.98 24.68 4.83
C LEU A 395 11.48 25.21 3.48
N TYR A 396 10.64 24.44 2.77
CA TYR A 396 10.06 24.87 1.51
C TYR A 396 9.14 26.07 1.68
N SER A 397 8.39 26.13 2.78
CA SER A 397 7.45 27.23 3.02
C SER A 397 8.11 28.57 3.34
N LEU A 398 9.35 28.56 3.85
CA LEU A 398 10.13 29.78 4.08
C LEU A 398 10.32 30.63 2.83
N VAL A 399 10.14 30.06 1.63
CA VAL A 399 10.17 30.81 0.36
C VAL A 399 9.09 31.90 0.26
N PHE A 400 8.04 31.81 1.08
CA PHE A 400 6.99 32.82 1.25
C PHE A 400 7.15 33.65 2.53
N GLY A 401 8.31 33.56 3.20
CA GLY A 401 8.59 34.22 4.46
C GLY A 401 7.68 33.74 5.59
N GLU A 402 7.40 34.64 6.53
CA GLU A 402 6.59 34.37 7.72
C GLU A 402 5.19 33.83 7.38
N ALA A 403 4.49 34.47 6.44
CA ALA A 403 3.17 34.03 5.99
C ALA A 403 3.20 32.61 5.41
N GLY A 404 4.31 32.25 4.75
CA GLY A 404 4.55 30.91 4.26
C GLY A 404 4.54 29.86 5.35
N VAL A 405 5.36 30.07 6.37
CA VAL A 405 5.51 29.14 7.50
C VAL A 405 4.20 29.04 8.31
N ASP A 406 3.46 30.15 8.44
CA ASP A 406 2.15 30.18 9.11
C ASP A 406 1.05 29.45 8.31
N THR A 407 1.13 29.49 6.99
CA THR A 407 0.16 28.83 6.09
C THR A 407 0.52 27.36 5.84
N SER A 408 1.82 27.06 5.90
CA SER A 408 2.38 25.72 5.79
C SER A 408 2.04 24.89 7.02
N PRO A 409 2.04 23.55 6.88
CA PRO A 409 1.09 22.50 7.34
C PRO A 409 -0.08 22.79 8.30
N LEU A 410 -0.31 24.00 8.78
CA LEU A 410 -1.15 24.28 9.95
C LEU A 410 -2.65 24.29 9.67
N ALA A 411 -3.05 24.51 8.41
CA ALA A 411 -4.43 24.29 7.98
C ALA A 411 -4.64 22.85 7.49
N HIS A 412 -3.77 22.30 6.63
CA HIS A 412 -4.06 21.05 5.93
C HIS A 412 -3.75 19.76 6.70
N ALA A 413 -2.97 19.81 7.79
CA ALA A 413 -2.76 18.64 8.64
C ALA A 413 -4.03 18.22 9.40
N PHE A 414 -4.97 19.15 9.64
CA PHE A 414 -6.22 18.88 10.36
C PHE A 414 -7.44 19.66 9.83
N THR A 415 -7.45 20.13 8.58
CA THR A 415 -8.68 20.64 7.96
C THR A 415 -9.63 19.49 7.64
N ARG A 416 -10.88 19.67 8.09
CA ARG A 416 -12.13 18.90 7.90
C ARG A 416 -12.41 18.27 6.50
N SER A 417 -11.53 18.41 5.53
CA SER A 417 -11.71 17.95 4.14
C SER A 417 -11.22 16.52 3.83
N HIS A 418 -10.43 15.89 4.71
CA HIS A 418 -9.96 14.50 4.48
C HIS A 418 -10.77 13.43 5.22
N LEU A 419 -11.85 13.83 5.92
CA LEU A 419 -12.90 12.93 6.40
C LEU A 419 -14.11 12.89 5.45
N ASN A 420 -14.14 13.74 4.42
CA ASN A 420 -15.26 13.92 3.49
C ASN A 420 -14.80 13.76 2.03
N SER A 421 -14.17 12.63 1.70
CA SER A 421 -14.14 12.14 0.32
C SER A 421 -14.91 10.84 0.28
N SER A 422 -16.15 10.96 -0.18
CA SER A 422 -17.13 9.93 -0.47
C SER A 422 -16.58 8.92 -1.47
N SER A 423 -15.98 7.86 -0.94
CA SER A 423 -16.10 6.52 -1.49
C SER A 423 -16.65 5.67 -0.37
N ILE A 424 -17.92 5.26 -0.52
CA ILE A 424 -18.62 4.38 0.40
C ILE A 424 -17.82 3.07 0.49
N ILE A 425 -16.97 2.92 1.51
CA ILE A 425 -16.33 1.64 1.82
C ILE A 425 -17.33 0.90 2.72
N MET A 426 -18.13 0.02 2.13
CA MET A 426 -19.05 -0.84 2.89
C MET A 426 -18.24 -1.88 3.65
N ALA A 427 -18.12 -1.72 4.96
CA ALA A 427 -17.73 -2.81 5.84
C ALA A 427 -18.63 -4.03 5.58
N LEU A 428 -18.06 -5.24 5.65
CA LEU A 428 -18.86 -6.46 5.62
C LEU A 428 -19.94 -6.36 6.72
N PRO A 429 -21.23 -6.57 6.40
CA PRO A 429 -22.25 -6.77 7.39
C PRO A 429 -21.74 -7.83 8.36
N SER A 430 -21.62 -7.46 9.63
CA SER A 430 -21.14 -8.35 10.66
C SER A 430 -22.16 -8.33 11.78
N ALA A 431 -22.80 -9.48 11.95
CA ALA A 431 -23.66 -9.77 13.08
C ALA A 431 -23.21 -11.13 13.62
N GLN A 432 -22.88 -11.18 14.91
CA GLN A 432 -22.55 -12.45 15.54
C GLN A 432 -23.84 -13.25 15.78
N PRO A 433 -23.80 -14.59 15.60
CA PRO A 433 -24.92 -15.43 15.97
C PRO A 433 -25.25 -15.26 17.46
N VAL A 434 -26.53 -15.13 17.78
CA VAL A 434 -27.02 -15.01 19.16
C VAL A 434 -27.68 -16.33 19.55
N LYS A 435 -27.10 -17.01 20.54
CA LYS A 435 -27.67 -18.23 21.11
C LYS A 435 -28.78 -17.87 22.10
N LEU A 436 -30.02 -18.28 21.81
CA LEU A 436 -31.20 -17.96 22.62
C LEU A 436 -31.51 -19.06 23.65
N THR A 437 -31.29 -20.31 23.29
CA THR A 437 -31.42 -21.48 24.16
C THR A 437 -30.26 -22.44 23.91
N SER A 438 -30.23 -23.61 24.57
CA SER A 438 -29.21 -24.64 24.32
C SER A 438 -29.18 -25.13 22.87
N ASN A 439 -30.33 -25.09 22.17
CA ASN A 439 -30.53 -25.62 20.83
C ASN A 439 -31.04 -24.61 19.78
N LEU A 440 -31.34 -23.36 20.16
CA LEU A 440 -31.81 -22.31 19.25
C LEU A 440 -30.79 -21.18 19.13
N THR A 441 -30.38 -20.89 17.90
CA THR A 441 -29.49 -19.77 17.56
C THR A 441 -30.13 -18.89 16.49
N ILE A 442 -30.07 -17.57 16.65
CA ILE A 442 -30.56 -16.61 15.66
C ILE A 442 -29.40 -15.82 15.06
N GLN A 443 -29.48 -15.55 13.76
CA GLN A 443 -28.48 -14.82 12.99
C GLN A 443 -29.18 -13.73 12.16
N ALA A 444 -28.72 -12.49 12.29
CA ALA A 444 -29.20 -11.40 11.46
C ALA A 444 -28.60 -11.49 10.03
N PRO A 445 -29.24 -10.85 9.03
CA PRO A 445 -28.77 -10.86 7.65
C PRO A 445 -27.32 -10.36 7.54
N LEU A 446 -26.52 -11.04 6.73
CA LEU A 446 -25.13 -10.67 6.40
C LEU A 446 -25.03 -10.02 5.00
N SER A 447 -26.13 -9.42 4.54
CA SER A 447 -26.21 -8.59 3.33
C SER A 447 -26.20 -7.09 3.65
N ARG A 448 -25.83 -6.24 2.69
CA ARG A 448 -25.86 -4.76 2.80
C ARG A 448 -27.28 -4.24 2.97
N LEU A 449 -28.29 -4.97 2.48
CA LEU A 449 -29.72 -4.67 2.72
C LEU A 449 -30.04 -4.62 4.22
N GLY A 450 -29.36 -5.42 5.04
CA GLY A 450 -29.43 -5.37 6.50
C GLY A 450 -30.74 -5.84 7.12
N HIS A 451 -31.75 -6.19 6.32
CA HIS A 451 -33.03 -6.77 6.74
C HIS A 451 -33.52 -7.78 5.70
N GLY A 452 -34.42 -8.69 6.10
CA GLY A 452 -35.02 -9.64 5.16
C GLY A 452 -36.06 -10.55 5.81
N PRO A 453 -36.69 -11.45 5.04
CA PRO A 453 -37.69 -12.36 5.56
C PRO A 453 -37.08 -13.38 6.53
N GLY A 454 -37.93 -13.91 7.41
CA GLY A 454 -37.53 -14.94 8.37
C GLY A 454 -37.36 -16.31 7.71
N LEU A 455 -36.30 -17.01 8.08
CA LEU A 455 -36.02 -18.37 7.66
C LEU A 455 -35.71 -19.25 8.88
N LEU A 456 -36.48 -20.32 9.04
CA LEU A 456 -36.24 -21.31 10.09
C LEU A 456 -35.42 -22.46 9.52
N ILE A 457 -34.34 -22.84 10.19
CA ILE A 457 -33.52 -24.00 9.85
C ILE A 457 -33.69 -25.04 10.94
N LEU A 458 -34.12 -26.23 10.57
CA LEU A 458 -34.08 -27.43 11.41
C LEU A 458 -32.95 -28.31 10.93
N ARG A 459 -32.02 -28.67 11.83
CA ARG A 459 -30.91 -29.58 11.51
C ARG A 459 -30.63 -30.57 12.64
N PRO A 460 -30.10 -31.77 12.33
CA PRO A 460 -29.65 -32.68 13.36
C PRO A 460 -28.40 -32.16 14.07
N VAL A 461 -28.20 -32.60 15.32
CA VAL A 461 -26.90 -32.45 15.99
C VAL A 461 -25.87 -33.33 15.28
N ILE A 462 -24.84 -32.73 14.69
CA ILE A 462 -23.80 -33.46 13.96
C ILE A 462 -22.89 -34.18 14.96
N GLN A 463 -22.72 -35.49 14.79
CA GLN A 463 -21.84 -36.31 15.62
C GLN A 463 -20.37 -36.14 15.19
N SER A 464 -19.44 -36.18 16.14
CA SER A 464 -18.02 -35.93 15.88
C SER A 464 -17.37 -36.90 14.88
N ASN A 465 -17.88 -38.13 14.78
CA ASN A 465 -17.41 -39.19 13.89
C ASN A 465 -17.84 -39.04 12.42
N THR A 466 -18.74 -38.09 12.10
CA THR A 466 -19.19 -37.82 10.71
C THR A 466 -18.67 -36.51 10.15
N LEU A 467 -17.85 -35.79 10.93
CA LEU A 467 -17.27 -34.53 10.53
C LEU A 467 -16.29 -34.69 9.36
N ASN A 468 -16.39 -33.78 8.41
CA ASN A 468 -15.44 -33.62 7.33
C ASN A 468 -14.11 -33.11 7.91
N THR A 469 -13.00 -33.76 7.55
CA THR A 469 -11.65 -33.36 7.96
C THR A 469 -11.04 -32.32 7.02
N GLN A 470 -11.65 -32.08 5.86
CA GLN A 470 -11.21 -31.09 4.89
C GLN A 470 -12.03 -29.80 5.02
N ALA A 471 -11.35 -28.65 4.90
CA ALA A 471 -12.01 -27.34 4.92
C ALA A 471 -12.82 -27.14 3.63
N SER A 472 -14.09 -26.74 3.78
CA SER A 472 -14.96 -26.34 2.67
C SER A 472 -15.04 -24.81 2.57
N LEU A 473 -15.14 -24.28 1.34
CA LEU A 473 -15.42 -22.86 1.09
C LEU A 473 -16.91 -22.51 1.20
N ASP A 474 -17.79 -23.53 1.18
CA ASP A 474 -19.21 -23.34 1.41
C ASP A 474 -19.45 -23.26 2.93
N PRO A 475 -20.03 -22.16 3.46
CA PRO A 475 -20.27 -22.01 4.89
C PRO A 475 -21.46 -22.85 5.36
N GLU A 476 -21.50 -23.09 6.67
CA GLU A 476 -22.62 -23.80 7.31
C GLU A 476 -23.97 -23.07 7.11
N PRO A 477 -25.11 -23.79 7.10
CA PRO A 477 -26.41 -23.25 6.72
C PRO A 477 -26.80 -21.94 7.41
N LEU A 478 -26.51 -21.79 8.71
CA LEU A 478 -26.79 -20.56 9.47
C LEU A 478 -26.16 -19.31 8.82
N GLN A 479 -24.87 -19.38 8.49
CA GLN A 479 -24.15 -18.28 7.84
C GLN A 479 -24.56 -18.15 6.37
N LYS A 480 -24.66 -19.28 5.66
CA LYS A 480 -24.99 -19.31 4.22
C LYS A 480 -26.29 -18.59 3.91
N TRP A 481 -27.35 -18.85 4.66
CA TRP A 481 -28.66 -18.22 4.44
C TRP A 481 -28.73 -16.78 4.99
N ALA A 482 -27.90 -16.44 5.97
CA ALA A 482 -27.76 -15.05 6.39
C ALA A 482 -27.04 -14.21 5.31
N GLU A 483 -26.03 -14.74 4.64
CA GLU A 483 -25.37 -14.11 3.46
C GLU A 483 -26.36 -13.87 2.31
N GLU A 484 -27.36 -14.75 2.15
CA GLU A 484 -28.46 -14.55 1.20
C GLU A 484 -29.45 -13.43 1.59
N GLY A 485 -29.29 -12.84 2.78
CA GLY A 485 -30.10 -11.73 3.25
C GLY A 485 -31.29 -12.11 4.14
N TYR A 486 -31.38 -13.35 4.62
CA TYR A 486 -32.44 -13.78 5.53
C TYR A 486 -32.10 -13.50 7.00
N VAL A 487 -33.12 -13.30 7.83
CA VAL A 487 -32.99 -13.48 9.29
C VAL A 487 -33.16 -14.97 9.56
N VAL A 488 -32.14 -15.63 10.12
CA VAL A 488 -32.11 -17.09 10.22
C VAL A 488 -32.23 -17.51 11.68
N ALA A 489 -33.20 -18.37 12.00
CA ALA A 489 -33.30 -19.05 13.29
C ALA A 489 -33.01 -20.53 13.09
N GLN A 490 -31.90 -21.02 13.63
CA GLN A 490 -31.48 -22.41 13.53
C GLN A 490 -31.79 -23.16 14.83
N LEU A 491 -32.55 -24.24 14.69
CA LEU A 491 -32.87 -25.19 15.73
C LEU A 491 -32.11 -26.51 15.50
N GLU A 492 -31.35 -26.93 16.50
CA GLU A 492 -30.61 -28.19 16.50
C GLU A 492 -31.36 -29.25 17.29
N VAL A 493 -31.63 -30.41 16.67
CA VAL A 493 -32.45 -31.45 17.29
C VAL A 493 -31.77 -32.80 17.20
N SER A 494 -31.75 -33.56 18.29
CA SER A 494 -31.23 -34.93 18.31
C SER A 494 -32.30 -35.93 17.89
N ASP A 495 -31.90 -37.08 17.35
CA ASP A 495 -32.84 -38.17 17.08
C ASP A 495 -33.48 -38.67 18.38
N GLY A 496 -34.80 -38.94 18.33
CA GLY A 496 -35.58 -39.35 19.50
C GLY A 496 -36.04 -38.21 20.42
N HIS A 497 -35.87 -36.95 20.01
CA HIS A 497 -36.45 -35.79 20.72
C HIS A 497 -37.98 -35.93 20.82
N ALA A 498 -38.52 -35.81 22.04
CA ALA A 498 -39.91 -36.20 22.32
C ALA A 498 -40.95 -35.38 21.53
N THR A 499 -40.87 -34.04 21.59
CA THR A 499 -41.76 -33.11 20.88
C THR A 499 -41.01 -31.83 20.51
N ILE A 500 -41.31 -31.23 19.35
CA ILE A 500 -40.64 -29.99 18.87
C ILE A 500 -41.56 -28.76 18.82
N LYS A 501 -42.82 -28.91 19.21
CA LYS A 501 -43.85 -27.89 18.99
C LYS A 501 -43.53 -26.57 19.68
N GLU A 502 -43.03 -26.61 20.91
CA GLU A 502 -42.74 -25.41 21.68
C GLU A 502 -41.43 -24.76 21.21
N GLU A 503 -40.41 -25.53 20.87
CA GLU A 503 -39.17 -25.02 20.31
C GLU A 503 -39.38 -24.38 18.94
N LEU A 504 -40.25 -24.96 18.10
CA LEU A 504 -40.65 -24.37 16.83
C LEU A 504 -41.39 -23.05 17.04
N ARG A 505 -42.28 -22.98 18.04
CA ARG A 505 -42.97 -21.74 18.41
C ARG A 505 -41.98 -20.67 18.85
N GLN A 506 -41.03 -21.01 19.73
CA GLN A 506 -39.98 -20.09 20.21
C GLN A 506 -39.10 -19.58 19.07
N ALA A 507 -38.72 -20.44 18.13
CA ALA A 507 -37.94 -20.06 16.96
C ALA A 507 -38.70 -19.09 16.04
N ILE A 508 -39.99 -19.33 15.81
CA ILE A 508 -40.85 -18.41 15.06
C ILE A 508 -41.01 -17.07 15.79
N ASP A 509 -41.25 -17.10 17.10
CA ASP A 509 -41.39 -15.90 17.92
C ASP A 509 -40.09 -15.08 17.90
N ALA A 510 -38.92 -15.73 17.92
CA ALA A 510 -37.62 -15.10 17.79
C ALA A 510 -37.46 -14.40 16.43
N LEU A 511 -37.84 -15.05 15.32
CA LEU A 511 -37.81 -14.44 13.98
C LEU A 511 -38.75 -13.23 13.88
N VAL A 512 -39.99 -13.36 14.36
CA VAL A 512 -41.02 -12.32 14.29
C VAL A 512 -40.68 -11.13 15.19
N SER A 513 -40.02 -11.37 16.31
CA SER A 513 -39.61 -10.32 17.25
C SER A 513 -38.34 -9.60 16.81
N HIS A 514 -37.52 -10.20 15.95
CA HIS A 514 -36.28 -9.60 15.47
C HIS A 514 -36.53 -8.29 14.69
N ASP A 515 -35.74 -7.26 14.96
CA ASP A 515 -35.86 -5.93 14.36
C ASP A 515 -35.53 -5.93 12.86
N LYS A 516 -34.58 -6.77 12.44
CA LYS A 516 -34.19 -6.97 11.03
C LYS A 516 -35.13 -7.88 10.22
N CYS A 517 -36.19 -8.42 10.80
CA CYS A 517 -37.16 -9.25 10.07
C CYS A 517 -38.19 -8.36 9.36
N SER A 518 -38.15 -8.35 8.02
CA SER A 518 -38.95 -7.43 7.21
C SER A 518 -40.43 -7.81 7.17
N ASP A 519 -40.75 -9.09 7.03
CA ASP A 519 -42.13 -9.59 7.04
C ASP A 519 -42.36 -10.52 8.23
N LYS A 520 -43.00 -9.97 9.25
CA LYS A 520 -43.35 -10.64 10.51
C LYS A 520 -44.58 -11.54 10.39
N SER A 521 -45.22 -11.58 9.22
CA SER A 521 -46.42 -12.39 8.96
C SER A 521 -46.09 -13.78 8.41
N LYS A 522 -44.89 -13.99 7.87
CA LYS A 522 -44.50 -15.23 7.20
C LYS A 522 -43.02 -15.59 7.37
N CYS A 523 -42.70 -16.87 7.27
CA CYS A 523 -41.33 -17.36 7.21
C CYS A 523 -41.22 -18.62 6.33
N GLY A 524 -40.02 -18.88 5.82
CA GLY A 524 -39.67 -20.16 5.19
C GLY A 524 -39.15 -21.15 6.23
N MET A 525 -39.12 -22.42 5.88
CA MET A 525 -38.49 -23.46 6.68
C MET A 525 -37.59 -24.36 5.81
N ILE A 526 -36.40 -24.67 6.31
CA ILE A 526 -35.47 -25.63 5.71
C ILE A 526 -35.21 -26.74 6.72
N VAL A 527 -35.37 -27.98 6.28
CA VAL A 527 -35.12 -29.18 7.08
C VAL A 527 -33.94 -29.92 6.47
N TYR A 528 -32.79 -29.87 7.14
CA TYR A 528 -31.62 -30.67 6.81
C TYR A 528 -31.74 -32.01 7.53
N SER A 529 -31.62 -33.12 6.80
CA SER A 529 -31.62 -34.48 7.35
C SER A 529 -32.74 -34.69 8.39
N PRO A 530 -34.01 -34.74 7.97
CA PRO A 530 -35.18 -34.74 8.86
C PRO A 530 -35.06 -35.72 10.04
N PRO A 531 -35.05 -35.22 11.30
CA PRO A 531 -34.93 -36.07 12.46
C PRO A 531 -36.25 -36.83 12.71
N SER A 532 -36.16 -38.02 13.32
CA SER A 532 -37.34 -38.80 13.70
C SER A 532 -37.98 -38.22 14.97
N VAL A 533 -38.81 -37.19 14.81
CA VAL A 533 -39.47 -36.46 15.91
C VAL A 533 -40.98 -36.51 15.76
N SER A 534 -41.67 -36.89 16.83
CA SER A 534 -43.13 -36.96 16.85
C SER A 534 -43.76 -35.56 16.75
N GLY A 535 -44.83 -35.42 15.96
CA GLY A 535 -45.57 -34.16 15.85
C GLY A 535 -44.92 -33.08 14.98
N LEU A 536 -43.82 -33.36 14.26
CA LEU A 536 -43.12 -32.36 13.45
C LEU A 536 -44.01 -31.80 12.33
N THR A 537 -44.61 -32.66 11.52
CA THR A 537 -45.48 -32.25 10.41
C THR A 537 -46.71 -31.50 10.94
N GLU A 538 -47.31 -31.97 12.02
CA GLU A 538 -48.46 -31.33 12.67
C GLU A 538 -48.11 -29.94 13.22
N ALA A 539 -46.91 -29.77 13.78
CA ALA A 539 -46.41 -28.47 14.26
C ALA A 539 -46.15 -27.51 13.09
N ILE A 540 -45.59 -28.00 11.97
CA ILE A 540 -45.38 -27.22 10.76
C ILE A 540 -46.72 -26.76 10.18
N ASP A 541 -47.65 -27.67 9.97
CA ASP A 541 -48.96 -27.38 9.37
C ASP A 541 -49.85 -26.52 10.28
N GLY A 542 -49.74 -26.69 11.60
CA GLY A 542 -50.44 -25.87 12.59
C GLY A 542 -49.96 -24.41 12.66
N SER A 543 -48.78 -24.09 12.12
CA SER A 543 -48.26 -22.71 12.11
C SER A 543 -48.84 -21.89 10.97
N GLY A 544 -49.50 -20.76 11.27
CA GLY A 544 -49.93 -19.80 10.25
C GLY A 544 -48.78 -19.03 9.57
N LYS A 545 -47.59 -19.04 10.18
CA LYS A 545 -46.42 -18.24 9.75
C LYS A 545 -45.54 -18.97 8.74
N ILE A 546 -45.32 -20.27 8.88
CA ILE A 546 -44.51 -21.03 7.91
C ILE A 546 -45.30 -21.10 6.59
N LYS A 547 -44.72 -20.64 5.48
CA LYS A 547 -45.39 -20.62 4.16
C LYS A 547 -44.83 -21.61 3.15
N ALA A 548 -43.56 -21.98 3.28
CA ALA A 548 -42.89 -22.85 2.33
C ALA A 548 -41.81 -23.68 3.02
N ILE A 549 -41.57 -24.88 2.50
CA ILE A 549 -40.68 -25.87 3.10
C ILE A 549 -39.67 -26.34 2.05
N VAL A 550 -38.41 -26.41 2.43
CA VAL A 550 -37.37 -27.14 1.70
C VAL A 550 -36.89 -28.27 2.60
N SER A 551 -36.82 -29.50 2.10
CA SER A 551 -36.25 -30.61 2.87
C SER A 551 -35.18 -31.36 2.10
N TYR A 552 -34.08 -31.66 2.77
CA TYR A 552 -33.02 -32.54 2.30
C TYR A 552 -33.28 -33.92 2.90
N GLY A 553 -34.10 -34.72 2.21
CA GLY A 553 -34.70 -35.95 2.72
C GLY A 553 -36.22 -35.88 2.84
N VAL A 554 -36.81 -37.05 3.11
CA VAL A 554 -38.27 -37.24 3.20
C VAL A 554 -38.73 -36.93 4.63
N LEU A 555 -39.82 -36.17 4.77
CA LEU A 555 -40.44 -35.92 6.08
C LEU A 555 -41.30 -37.13 6.52
N PRO A 556 -41.52 -37.34 7.83
CA PRO A 556 -42.31 -38.47 8.32
C PRO A 556 -43.75 -38.52 7.78
N GLN A 557 -44.34 -37.36 7.50
CA GLN A 557 -45.66 -37.22 6.90
C GLN A 557 -45.68 -36.04 5.91
N LEU A 558 -46.60 -36.10 4.94
CA LEU A 558 -46.81 -35.07 3.92
C LEU A 558 -47.25 -33.75 4.56
N CYS A 559 -46.59 -32.64 4.23
CA CYS A 559 -47.03 -31.30 4.66
C CYS A 559 -48.07 -30.74 3.68
N LYS A 560 -49.00 -29.91 4.17
CA LYS A 560 -50.01 -29.24 3.32
C LYS A 560 -49.47 -28.01 2.57
N LYS A 561 -48.25 -27.60 2.88
CA LYS A 561 -47.63 -26.36 2.39
C LYS A 561 -46.81 -26.62 1.12
N PRO A 562 -46.61 -25.60 0.28
CA PRO A 562 -45.62 -25.66 -0.81
C PRO A 562 -44.28 -26.23 -0.33
N HIS A 563 -43.78 -27.24 -1.03
CA HIS A 563 -42.63 -28.01 -0.55
C HIS A 563 -41.69 -28.44 -1.69
N VAL A 564 -40.39 -28.19 -1.51
CA VAL A 564 -39.30 -28.78 -2.32
C VAL A 564 -38.54 -29.86 -1.56
N TYR A 565 -38.38 -31.04 -2.16
CA TYR A 565 -37.54 -32.12 -1.67
C TYR A 565 -36.24 -32.22 -2.48
N HIS A 566 -35.13 -32.44 -1.80
CA HIS A 566 -33.84 -32.83 -2.39
C HIS A 566 -33.46 -34.22 -1.87
N LEU A 567 -33.42 -35.20 -2.77
CA LEU A 567 -33.21 -36.61 -2.43
C LEU A 567 -31.91 -37.14 -3.04
N ALA A 568 -31.12 -37.83 -2.23
CA ALA A 568 -29.90 -38.52 -2.64
C ALA A 568 -30.23 -39.90 -3.24
N GLU A 569 -30.91 -39.89 -4.38
CA GLU A 569 -31.35 -41.09 -5.09
C GLU A 569 -31.30 -40.91 -6.60
N LYS A 570 -31.40 -42.02 -7.32
CA LYS A 570 -31.53 -42.02 -8.79
C LYS A 570 -32.95 -41.63 -9.19
N GLY A 571 -33.07 -40.86 -10.25
CA GLY A 571 -34.34 -40.55 -10.90
C GLY A 571 -34.38 -39.14 -11.48
N MET A 572 -35.50 -38.78 -12.08
CA MET A 572 -35.72 -37.46 -12.68
C MET A 572 -36.44 -36.52 -11.72
N LYS A 573 -36.47 -35.22 -12.03
CA LYS A 573 -37.33 -34.25 -11.34
C LYS A 573 -38.80 -34.69 -11.46
N SER A 574 -39.55 -34.61 -10.36
CA SER A 574 -41.01 -34.81 -10.38
C SER A 574 -41.73 -33.64 -9.73
N VAL A 575 -42.95 -33.35 -10.19
CA VAL A 575 -43.82 -32.31 -9.65
C VAL A 575 -45.20 -32.93 -9.43
N ALA A 576 -45.74 -32.80 -8.22
CA ALA A 576 -47.05 -33.33 -7.85
C ALA A 576 -47.76 -32.33 -6.92
N GLY A 577 -48.81 -31.67 -7.43
CA GLY A 577 -49.51 -30.63 -6.68
C GLY A 577 -48.56 -29.51 -6.23
N ASN A 578 -48.42 -29.34 -4.91
CA ASN A 578 -47.57 -28.34 -4.29
C ASN A 578 -46.14 -28.84 -4.00
N GLU A 579 -45.79 -30.05 -4.45
CA GLU A 579 -44.51 -30.69 -4.18
C GLU A 579 -43.63 -30.75 -5.43
N VAL A 580 -42.35 -30.40 -5.25
CA VAL A 580 -41.31 -30.56 -6.27
C VAL A 580 -40.19 -31.41 -5.70
N VAL A 581 -39.83 -32.48 -6.38
CA VAL A 581 -38.76 -33.40 -5.96
C VAL A 581 -37.60 -33.32 -6.93
N TYR A 582 -36.42 -32.97 -6.42
CA TYR A 582 -35.15 -33.03 -7.11
C TYR A 582 -34.33 -34.22 -6.60
N ARG A 583 -33.66 -34.91 -7.52
CA ARG A 583 -32.88 -36.13 -7.25
C ARG A 583 -31.43 -35.92 -7.64
N TYR A 584 -30.51 -36.43 -6.84
CA TYR A 584 -29.06 -36.27 -6.99
C TYR A 584 -28.39 -37.65 -7.02
N PRO A 585 -28.26 -38.27 -8.21
CA PRO A 585 -27.75 -39.64 -8.36
C PRO A 585 -26.34 -39.88 -7.82
N GLU A 586 -25.51 -38.83 -7.80
CA GLU A 586 -24.12 -38.87 -7.31
C GLU A 586 -24.03 -38.77 -5.79
N ALA A 587 -25.12 -38.32 -5.12
CA ALA A 587 -25.14 -38.17 -3.67
C ALA A 587 -25.44 -39.51 -2.99
N GLN A 588 -24.64 -39.85 -1.98
CA GLN A 588 -24.77 -41.10 -1.22
C GLN A 588 -25.71 -40.97 -0.01
N SER A 589 -25.93 -39.74 0.47
CA SER A 589 -26.87 -39.45 1.55
C SER A 589 -27.42 -38.04 1.44
N VAL A 590 -28.45 -37.74 2.23
CA VAL A 590 -29.08 -36.41 2.34
C VAL A 590 -28.15 -35.35 2.96
N SER A 591 -27.06 -35.76 3.62
CA SER A 591 -26.08 -34.85 4.21
C SER A 591 -25.12 -34.24 3.17
N PHE A 592 -25.29 -34.53 1.88
CA PHE A 592 -24.44 -34.02 0.79
C PHE A 592 -24.38 -32.49 0.68
N VAL A 593 -25.29 -31.78 1.37
CA VAL A 593 -25.39 -30.32 1.39
C VAL A 593 -24.81 -29.67 2.65
N LEU A 594 -24.33 -30.46 3.61
CA LEU A 594 -23.76 -29.97 4.86
C LEU A 594 -22.23 -29.93 4.74
N PRO A 595 -21.58 -28.75 4.67
CA PRO A 595 -20.14 -28.64 4.45
C PRO A 595 -19.29 -29.37 5.49
N SER A 596 -19.72 -29.36 6.75
CA SER A 596 -19.09 -30.07 7.86
C SER A 596 -19.28 -31.59 7.83
N HIS A 597 -20.07 -32.17 6.92
CA HIS A 597 -20.29 -33.61 6.85
C HIS A 597 -19.34 -34.27 5.83
N LYS A 598 -18.79 -35.45 6.15
CA LYS A 598 -17.84 -36.18 5.28
C LYS A 598 -18.37 -36.54 3.88
N GLU A 599 -19.70 -36.54 3.72
CA GLU A 599 -20.39 -36.86 2.45
C GLU A 599 -20.78 -35.61 1.66
N PHE A 600 -20.28 -34.43 2.05
CA PHE A 600 -20.51 -33.17 1.33
C PHE A 600 -20.07 -33.27 -0.14
N LEU A 601 -20.96 -32.85 -1.05
CA LEU A 601 -20.70 -32.80 -2.49
C LEU A 601 -20.98 -31.41 -3.03
N SER A 602 -19.92 -30.59 -3.09
CA SER A 602 -20.00 -29.16 -3.44
C SER A 602 -20.85 -28.85 -4.69
N ALA A 603 -20.61 -29.57 -5.80
CA ALA A 603 -21.34 -29.33 -7.05
C ALA A 603 -22.85 -29.60 -6.93
N SER A 604 -23.24 -30.74 -6.34
CA SER A 604 -24.64 -31.08 -6.09
C SER A 604 -25.29 -30.14 -5.07
N ALA A 605 -24.56 -29.76 -4.03
CA ALA A 605 -25.01 -28.84 -3.00
C ALA A 605 -25.27 -27.43 -3.57
N ALA A 606 -24.41 -26.95 -4.46
CA ALA A 606 -24.60 -25.66 -5.14
C ALA A 606 -25.87 -25.66 -6.00
N VAL A 607 -26.10 -26.71 -6.80
CA VAL A 607 -27.33 -26.84 -7.61
C VAL A 607 -28.58 -26.93 -6.73
N ALA A 608 -28.52 -27.67 -5.62
CA ALA A 608 -29.62 -27.79 -4.68
C ALA A 608 -29.92 -26.46 -3.98
N HIS A 609 -28.90 -25.68 -3.65
CA HIS A 609 -29.02 -24.35 -3.06
C HIS A 609 -29.74 -23.39 -4.03
N THR A 610 -29.30 -23.29 -5.29
CA THR A 610 -29.94 -22.45 -6.31
C THR A 610 -31.42 -22.75 -6.48
N ARG A 611 -31.79 -24.04 -6.56
CA ARG A 611 -33.19 -24.49 -6.66
C ARG A 611 -34.01 -24.12 -5.42
N SER A 612 -33.41 -24.23 -4.23
CA SER A 612 -34.05 -23.87 -2.96
C SER A 612 -34.26 -22.37 -2.85
N LEU A 613 -33.26 -21.58 -3.25
CA LEU A 613 -33.30 -20.13 -3.24
C LEU A 613 -34.39 -19.59 -4.18
N GLU A 614 -34.47 -20.12 -5.41
CA GLU A 614 -35.52 -19.76 -6.37
C GLU A 614 -36.92 -20.04 -5.82
N PHE A 615 -37.10 -21.21 -5.19
CA PHE A 615 -38.37 -21.57 -4.58
C PHE A 615 -38.73 -20.66 -3.39
N LEU A 616 -37.82 -20.48 -2.44
CA LEU A 616 -38.07 -19.70 -1.22
C LEU A 616 -38.31 -18.23 -1.53
N LYS A 617 -37.50 -17.60 -2.41
CA LYS A 617 -37.69 -16.19 -2.79
C LYS A 617 -39.07 -15.94 -3.41
N LYS A 618 -39.57 -16.87 -4.24
CA LYS A 618 -40.93 -16.78 -4.81
C LYS A 618 -42.03 -16.89 -3.76
N GLN A 619 -41.87 -17.79 -2.79
CA GLN A 619 -42.88 -18.01 -1.74
C GLN A 619 -42.88 -16.93 -0.66
N LEU A 620 -41.73 -16.33 -0.39
CA LEU A 620 -41.55 -15.30 0.64
C LEU A 620 -41.52 -13.89 0.08
N ASP A 621 -41.54 -13.73 -1.24
CA ASP A 621 -41.38 -12.46 -1.94
C ASP A 621 -40.10 -11.72 -1.52
N GLY A 622 -38.96 -12.40 -1.70
CA GLY A 622 -37.63 -11.87 -1.44
C GLY A 622 -36.77 -12.74 -0.52
N PRO A 623 -35.55 -12.28 -0.18
CA PRO A 623 -34.97 -11.00 -0.55
C PRO A 623 -34.53 -10.95 -2.03
N TRP A 624 -34.74 -9.80 -2.68
CA TRP A 624 -34.41 -9.57 -4.10
C TRP A 624 -33.20 -8.64 -4.23
N PHE A 625 -32.29 -8.96 -5.16
CA PHE A 625 -31.06 -8.22 -5.41
C PHE A 625 -30.87 -8.07 -6.92
N ASP A 626 -30.37 -6.92 -7.35
CA ASP A 626 -29.99 -6.66 -8.73
C ASP A 626 -28.57 -7.20 -8.98
N LEU A 627 -28.49 -8.44 -9.45
CA LEU A 627 -27.22 -9.12 -9.65
C LEU A 627 -26.38 -8.49 -10.76
N GLU A 628 -27.02 -7.86 -11.74
CA GLU A 628 -26.32 -7.15 -12.82
C GLU A 628 -25.62 -5.92 -12.26
N ALA A 629 -26.35 -5.08 -11.50
CA ALA A 629 -25.75 -3.91 -10.86
C ALA A 629 -24.61 -4.28 -9.89
N ILE A 630 -24.73 -5.40 -9.16
CA ILE A 630 -23.67 -5.91 -8.28
C ILE A 630 -22.42 -6.29 -9.08
N TRP A 631 -22.60 -6.94 -10.25
CA TRP A 631 -21.49 -7.35 -11.09
C TRP A 631 -20.83 -6.17 -11.81
N GLU A 632 -21.61 -5.20 -12.26
CA GLU A 632 -21.09 -3.95 -12.85
C GLU A 632 -20.31 -3.12 -11.81
N GLU A 633 -20.78 -3.05 -10.57
CA GLU A 633 -20.03 -2.43 -9.48
C GLU A 633 -18.67 -3.12 -9.28
N HIS A 634 -18.65 -4.46 -9.28
CA HIS A 634 -17.44 -5.25 -9.11
C HIS A 634 -16.40 -4.97 -10.19
N THR A 635 -16.80 -5.11 -11.45
CA THR A 635 -15.92 -4.94 -12.61
C THR A 635 -15.44 -3.50 -12.76
N ASN A 636 -16.28 -2.51 -12.47
CA ASN A 636 -15.86 -1.12 -12.41
C ASN A 636 -14.73 -0.91 -11.37
N PHE A 637 -14.76 -1.60 -10.24
CA PHE A 637 -13.68 -1.50 -9.26
C PHE A 637 -12.37 -2.16 -9.72
N GLU A 638 -12.44 -3.26 -10.46
CA GLU A 638 -11.26 -3.95 -10.97
C GLU A 638 -10.59 -3.22 -12.11
N PHE A 639 -11.36 -2.75 -13.10
CA PHE A 639 -10.81 -2.27 -14.37
C PHE A 639 -10.73 -0.75 -14.47
N GLU A 640 -11.77 -0.03 -14.01
CA GLU A 640 -11.85 1.43 -14.14
C GLU A 640 -11.26 2.15 -12.93
N ASN A 641 -11.80 1.91 -11.73
CA ASN A 641 -11.30 2.54 -10.52
C ASN A 641 -9.95 1.96 -10.07
N ARG A 642 -9.60 0.75 -10.55
CA ARG A 642 -8.41 -0.02 -10.18
C ARG A 642 -8.16 -0.04 -8.67
N SER A 643 -9.16 -0.49 -7.91
CA SER A 643 -9.18 -0.47 -6.45
C SER A 643 -9.40 -1.85 -5.85
N VAL A 644 -8.30 -2.49 -5.44
CA VAL A 644 -8.31 -3.77 -4.71
C VAL A 644 -9.28 -3.75 -3.52
N GLU A 645 -9.34 -2.65 -2.79
CA GLU A 645 -10.18 -2.55 -1.59
C GLU A 645 -11.67 -2.52 -1.94
N ASN A 646 -12.06 -1.73 -2.94
CA ASN A 646 -13.45 -1.66 -3.36
C ASN A 646 -13.88 -2.99 -3.98
N THR A 647 -13.05 -3.60 -4.84
CA THR A 647 -13.26 -4.95 -5.37
C THR A 647 -13.50 -5.94 -4.23
N MET A 648 -12.60 -6.01 -3.25
CA MET A 648 -12.75 -6.91 -2.10
C MET A 648 -13.96 -6.57 -1.21
N SER A 649 -14.49 -5.35 -1.25
CA SER A 649 -15.69 -4.94 -0.50
C SER A 649 -17.01 -5.42 -1.11
N THR A 650 -16.98 -5.94 -2.34
CA THR A 650 -18.14 -6.57 -3.00
C THR A 650 -18.19 -8.08 -2.80
N MET A 651 -17.20 -8.65 -2.12
CA MET A 651 -17.08 -10.08 -1.91
C MET A 651 -17.49 -10.50 -0.50
N VAL A 652 -17.81 -11.78 -0.30
CA VAL A 652 -18.11 -12.37 1.02
C VAL A 652 -16.86 -12.49 1.91
N GLN A 653 -17.02 -13.10 3.08
CA GLN A 653 -15.94 -13.30 4.04
C GLN A 653 -14.88 -14.31 3.56
N GLU A 654 -15.28 -15.38 2.87
CA GLU A 654 -14.38 -16.38 2.28
C GLU A 654 -14.61 -16.48 0.76
N PRO A 655 -14.13 -15.50 -0.03
CA PRO A 655 -14.33 -15.49 -1.48
C PRO A 655 -13.31 -16.37 -2.21
N TYR A 656 -13.64 -16.71 -3.44
CA TYR A 656 -12.82 -17.53 -4.31
C TYR A 656 -12.86 -17.00 -5.75
N VAL A 657 -11.70 -16.85 -6.38
CA VAL A 657 -11.57 -16.51 -7.79
C VAL A 657 -10.54 -17.42 -8.42
N ASN A 658 -10.82 -17.94 -9.60
CA ASN A 658 -9.89 -18.75 -10.35
C ASN A 658 -10.00 -18.55 -11.87
N HIS A 659 -8.88 -18.19 -12.46
CA HIS A 659 -8.65 -18.21 -13.89
C HIS A 659 -8.28 -19.62 -14.32
N ILE A 660 -9.21 -20.32 -14.95
CA ILE A 660 -9.12 -21.75 -15.23
C ILE A 660 -7.88 -22.12 -16.06
N PRO A 661 -7.52 -21.41 -17.15
CA PRO A 661 -6.43 -21.84 -18.03
C PRO A 661 -5.04 -21.74 -17.40
N THR A 662 -4.85 -20.82 -16.46
CA THR A 662 -3.56 -20.57 -15.80
C THR A 662 -3.52 -21.03 -14.35
N ILE A 663 -4.67 -21.42 -13.78
CA ILE A 663 -4.84 -21.79 -12.37
C ILE A 663 -4.32 -20.65 -11.47
N THR A 664 -4.68 -19.42 -11.82
CA THR A 664 -4.29 -18.22 -11.07
C THR A 664 -5.51 -17.59 -10.42
N GLY A 665 -5.34 -17.00 -9.24
CA GLY A 665 -6.44 -16.43 -8.48
C GLY A 665 -6.15 -16.50 -6.99
N GLY A 666 -7.19 -16.65 -6.18
CA GLY A 666 -7.04 -16.68 -4.73
C GLY A 666 -8.24 -17.26 -4.00
N ILE A 667 -7.96 -17.87 -2.85
CA ILE A 667 -8.96 -18.42 -1.93
C ILE A 667 -8.88 -17.67 -0.61
N GLY A 668 -10.02 -17.18 -0.13
CA GLY A 668 -10.11 -16.35 1.06
C GLY A 668 -9.60 -14.94 0.81
N ARG A 669 -10.00 -14.01 1.68
CA ARG A 669 -9.76 -12.58 1.45
C ARG A 669 -8.29 -12.23 1.39
N GLN A 670 -7.45 -12.87 2.21
CA GLN A 670 -6.02 -12.55 2.27
C GLN A 670 -5.31 -12.88 0.96
N ASN A 671 -5.46 -14.11 0.46
CA ASN A 671 -4.80 -14.54 -0.77
C ASN A 671 -5.35 -13.80 -1.97
N LEU A 672 -6.66 -13.57 -2.01
CA LEU A 672 -7.28 -12.87 -3.12
C LEU A 672 -6.93 -11.37 -3.14
N THR A 673 -6.81 -10.72 -1.98
CA THR A 673 -6.26 -9.35 -1.88
C THR A 673 -4.83 -9.28 -2.42
N SER A 674 -4.00 -10.26 -2.08
CA SER A 674 -2.62 -10.34 -2.59
C SER A 674 -2.61 -10.55 -4.10
N PHE A 675 -3.45 -11.44 -4.61
CA PHE A 675 -3.60 -11.70 -6.04
C PHE A 675 -4.03 -10.42 -6.78
N TYR A 676 -5.07 -9.74 -6.33
CA TYR A 676 -5.53 -8.51 -6.95
C TYR A 676 -4.49 -7.39 -6.93
N ALA A 677 -3.78 -7.22 -5.81
CA ALA A 677 -2.80 -6.16 -5.66
C ALA A 677 -1.52 -6.39 -6.47
N ASN A 678 -1.08 -7.65 -6.62
CA ASN A 678 0.24 -7.94 -7.16
C ASN A 678 0.21 -8.57 -8.55
N HIS A 679 -0.92 -9.16 -8.94
CA HIS A 679 -1.01 -10.00 -10.15
C HIS A 679 -2.11 -9.59 -11.11
N PHE A 680 -3.16 -8.88 -10.69
CA PHE A 680 -4.33 -8.62 -11.56
C PHE A 680 -4.59 -7.14 -11.83
N ILE A 681 -5.14 -6.40 -10.85
CA ILE A 681 -5.73 -5.06 -11.06
C ILE A 681 -4.73 -4.06 -11.68
N PHE A 682 -3.50 -4.05 -11.18
CA PHE A 682 -2.47 -3.11 -11.65
C PHE A 682 -1.59 -3.67 -12.77
N ASN A 683 -1.69 -4.97 -13.06
CA ASN A 683 -0.90 -5.63 -14.12
C ASN A 683 -1.60 -5.55 -15.49
N ASN A 684 -2.89 -5.24 -15.52
CA ASN A 684 -3.62 -5.01 -16.76
C ASN A 684 -3.08 -3.77 -17.51
N PRO A 685 -2.82 -3.86 -18.83
CA PRO A 685 -2.55 -2.73 -19.73
C PRO A 685 -3.52 -1.57 -19.60
N ASP A 686 -3.05 -0.38 -19.95
CA ASP A 686 -3.86 0.83 -19.80
C ASP A 686 -4.90 0.94 -20.93
N ASP A 687 -4.70 0.21 -22.04
CA ASP A 687 -5.65 0.05 -23.15
C ASP A 687 -6.51 -1.23 -23.03
N THR A 688 -6.62 -1.80 -21.83
CA THR A 688 -7.48 -2.96 -21.59
C THR A 688 -8.96 -2.59 -21.75
N GLU A 689 -9.67 -3.35 -22.57
CA GLU A 689 -11.11 -3.20 -22.84
C GLU A 689 -11.84 -4.54 -22.67
N LEU A 690 -13.02 -4.50 -22.05
CA LEU A 690 -13.94 -5.63 -21.91
C LEU A 690 -15.17 -5.37 -22.78
N ASN A 691 -15.28 -6.06 -23.91
CA ASN A 691 -16.42 -5.91 -24.81
C ASN A 691 -17.42 -7.05 -24.58
N LEU A 692 -18.50 -6.77 -23.86
CA LEU A 692 -19.56 -7.74 -23.58
C LEU A 692 -20.23 -8.23 -24.88
N VAL A 693 -20.36 -9.54 -25.03
CA VAL A 693 -21.02 -10.21 -26.17
C VAL A 693 -22.39 -10.73 -25.74
N SER A 694 -22.46 -11.44 -24.61
CA SER A 694 -23.70 -11.98 -24.07
C SER A 694 -23.66 -12.00 -22.54
N ARG A 695 -24.83 -11.92 -21.91
CA ARG A 695 -25.00 -12.03 -20.44
C ARG A 695 -26.23 -12.87 -20.12
N THR A 696 -26.08 -13.81 -19.19
CA THR A 696 -27.18 -14.59 -18.59
C THR A 696 -27.21 -14.36 -17.08
N VAL A 697 -28.36 -13.92 -16.56
CA VAL A 697 -28.56 -13.67 -15.12
C VAL A 697 -29.47 -14.75 -14.52
N GLY A 698 -28.95 -15.49 -13.55
CA GLY A 698 -29.69 -16.47 -12.74
C GLY A 698 -30.19 -15.88 -11.42
N ILE A 699 -30.67 -16.75 -10.52
CA ILE A 699 -31.13 -16.32 -9.18
C ILE A 699 -29.98 -15.97 -8.21
N ASP A 700 -28.78 -16.49 -8.50
CA ASP A 700 -27.57 -16.42 -7.66
C ASP A 700 -26.27 -16.27 -8.48
N ARG A 701 -26.35 -15.95 -9.77
CA ARG A 701 -25.15 -15.87 -10.63
C ARG A 701 -25.34 -15.02 -11.88
N VAL A 702 -24.23 -14.51 -12.40
CA VAL A 702 -24.11 -13.87 -13.70
C VAL A 702 -23.11 -14.67 -14.54
N VAL A 703 -23.44 -14.90 -15.81
CA VAL A 703 -22.54 -15.53 -16.79
C VAL A 703 -22.35 -14.58 -17.95
N ASP A 704 -21.10 -14.15 -18.16
CA ASP A 704 -20.73 -13.21 -19.22
C ASP A 704 -19.86 -13.90 -20.27
N GLU A 705 -20.17 -13.68 -21.54
CA GLU A 705 -19.24 -13.88 -22.65
C GLU A 705 -18.76 -12.51 -23.13
N PHE A 706 -17.45 -12.31 -23.23
CA PHE A 706 -16.89 -11.01 -23.62
C PHE A 706 -15.56 -11.15 -24.35
N ILE A 707 -15.16 -10.10 -25.06
CA ILE A 707 -13.86 -10.02 -25.71
C ILE A 707 -12.93 -9.14 -24.88
N PHE A 708 -11.87 -9.75 -24.33
CA PHE A 708 -10.81 -9.06 -23.60
C PHE A 708 -9.74 -8.59 -24.59
N THR A 709 -9.56 -7.28 -24.70
CA THR A 709 -8.65 -6.65 -25.68
C THR A 709 -7.60 -5.82 -24.96
N PHE A 710 -6.34 -5.92 -25.36
CA PHE A 710 -5.25 -5.08 -24.83
C PHE A 710 -3.98 -5.17 -25.69
N THR A 711 -3.05 -4.24 -25.50
CA THR A 711 -1.69 -4.33 -26.03
C THR A 711 -0.75 -4.91 -24.99
N HIS A 712 -0.03 -5.99 -25.31
CA HIS A 712 0.89 -6.65 -24.37
C HIS A 712 2.21 -5.87 -24.21
N ASP A 713 2.14 -4.72 -23.54
CA ASP A 713 3.22 -3.77 -23.32
C ASP A 713 3.86 -3.84 -21.92
N LYS A 714 3.19 -4.50 -20.98
CA LYS A 714 3.69 -4.94 -19.67
C LYS A 714 3.39 -6.43 -19.44
N MET A 715 4.01 -7.03 -18.43
CA MET A 715 3.78 -8.44 -18.09
C MET A 715 2.38 -8.61 -17.48
N VAL A 716 1.57 -9.51 -18.05
CA VAL A 716 0.21 -9.84 -17.59
C VAL A 716 0.20 -11.28 -17.08
N ASP A 717 0.82 -11.48 -15.92
CA ASP A 717 1.20 -12.79 -15.41
C ASP A 717 0.03 -13.68 -14.99
N TRP A 718 -1.14 -13.12 -14.67
CA TRP A 718 -2.36 -13.91 -14.45
C TRP A 718 -2.90 -14.58 -15.72
N LEU A 719 -2.67 -13.96 -16.89
CA LEU A 719 -3.15 -14.43 -18.20
C LEU A 719 -2.08 -15.24 -18.96
N ILE A 720 -0.83 -14.79 -18.90
CA ILE A 720 0.32 -15.35 -19.60
C ILE A 720 1.56 -15.36 -18.70
N PRO A 721 1.59 -16.23 -17.67
CA PRO A 721 2.64 -16.26 -16.67
C PRO A 721 4.05 -16.33 -17.27
N GLY A 722 4.94 -15.43 -16.85
CA GLY A 722 6.35 -15.44 -17.22
C GLY A 722 6.66 -14.96 -18.64
N ILE A 723 5.67 -14.52 -19.42
CA ILE A 723 5.89 -13.98 -20.77
C ILE A 723 6.12 -12.46 -20.66
N PRO A 724 7.31 -11.95 -21.06
CA PRO A 724 7.61 -10.52 -21.06
C PRO A 724 6.88 -9.77 -22.21
N PRO A 725 6.78 -8.44 -22.14
CA PRO A 725 6.07 -7.63 -23.14
C PRO A 725 6.47 -7.92 -24.58
N THR A 726 5.48 -8.14 -25.44
CA THR A 726 5.69 -8.43 -26.87
C THR A 726 5.28 -7.27 -27.79
N GLY A 727 4.51 -6.30 -27.27
CA GLY A 727 3.93 -5.19 -28.03
C GLY A 727 2.84 -5.62 -29.02
N LYS A 728 2.35 -6.86 -28.93
CA LYS A 728 1.26 -7.37 -29.77
C LYS A 728 -0.10 -6.97 -29.17
N LYS A 729 -1.02 -6.55 -30.03
CA LYS A 729 -2.42 -6.38 -29.64
C LYS A 729 -3.11 -7.74 -29.61
N LEU A 730 -3.81 -8.01 -28.52
CA LEU A 730 -4.54 -9.24 -28.26
C LEU A 730 -6.04 -8.94 -28.23
N ARG A 731 -6.83 -9.90 -28.69
CA ARG A 731 -8.30 -9.87 -28.71
C ARG A 731 -8.82 -11.27 -28.44
N ILE A 732 -9.21 -11.54 -27.19
CA ILE A 732 -9.37 -12.92 -26.69
C ILE A 732 -10.81 -13.12 -26.21
N PRO A 733 -11.50 -14.19 -26.66
CA PRO A 733 -12.80 -14.58 -26.09
C PRO A 733 -12.67 -15.10 -24.67
N PHE A 734 -13.49 -14.56 -23.77
CA PHE A 734 -13.57 -14.94 -22.36
C PHE A 734 -14.99 -15.36 -22.01
N THR A 735 -15.09 -16.30 -21.06
CA THR A 735 -16.33 -16.64 -20.35
C THR A 735 -16.10 -16.49 -18.86
N SER A 736 -16.90 -15.68 -18.17
CA SER A 736 -16.89 -15.58 -16.69
C SER A 736 -18.18 -16.15 -16.11
N ILE A 737 -18.06 -16.92 -15.03
CA ILE A 737 -19.16 -17.43 -14.21
C ILE A 737 -18.98 -16.86 -12.81
N VAL A 738 -19.86 -15.94 -12.45
CA VAL A 738 -19.80 -15.18 -11.19
C VAL A 738 -20.98 -15.56 -10.31
N ASN A 739 -20.70 -16.17 -9.16
CA ASN A 739 -21.71 -16.56 -8.19
C ASN A 739 -21.80 -15.54 -7.05
N ILE A 740 -23.04 -15.20 -6.69
CA ILE A 740 -23.41 -14.15 -5.74
C ILE A 740 -24.32 -14.74 -4.66
N ARG A 741 -24.05 -14.42 -3.39
CA ARG A 741 -24.96 -14.64 -2.27
C ARG A 741 -25.47 -13.30 -1.79
N GLY A 742 -26.79 -13.14 -1.79
CA GLY A 742 -27.42 -11.86 -1.50
C GLY A 742 -26.87 -10.75 -2.41
N ASP A 743 -26.04 -9.87 -1.85
CA ASP A 743 -25.40 -8.75 -2.53
C ASP A 743 -23.86 -8.84 -2.62
N ARG A 744 -23.31 -10.05 -2.53
CA ARG A 744 -21.85 -10.26 -2.52
C ARG A 744 -21.40 -11.44 -3.35
N LEU A 745 -20.31 -11.25 -4.08
CA LEU A 745 -19.65 -12.32 -4.83
C LEU A 745 -18.97 -13.28 -3.85
N TYR A 746 -19.12 -14.58 -4.07
CA TYR A 746 -18.39 -15.58 -3.28
C TYR A 746 -17.50 -16.48 -4.11
N HIS A 747 -17.77 -16.58 -5.41
CA HIS A 747 -17.07 -17.51 -6.25
C HIS A 747 -17.07 -17.01 -7.69
N GLU A 748 -15.91 -17.01 -8.34
CA GLU A 748 -15.75 -16.63 -9.74
C GLU A 748 -14.83 -17.63 -10.48
N HIS A 749 -15.27 -18.06 -11.66
CA HIS A 749 -14.45 -18.80 -12.60
C HIS A 749 -14.40 -18.09 -13.94
N ILE A 750 -13.19 -17.82 -14.42
CA ILE A 750 -12.96 -17.19 -15.72
C ILE A 750 -12.19 -18.16 -16.61
N ALA A 751 -12.68 -18.36 -17.83
CA ALA A 751 -12.09 -19.26 -18.81
C ALA A 751 -11.86 -18.55 -20.15
N TRP A 752 -10.79 -18.94 -20.82
CA TRP A 752 -10.47 -18.59 -22.20
C TRP A 752 -9.64 -19.72 -22.81
N ASP A 753 -9.40 -19.65 -24.12
CA ASP A 753 -8.50 -20.59 -24.79
C ASP A 753 -7.04 -20.07 -24.77
N GLN A 754 -6.16 -20.72 -24.02
CA GLN A 754 -4.74 -20.33 -23.95
C GLN A 754 -4.04 -20.47 -25.31
N LEU A 755 -4.48 -21.38 -26.17
CA LEU A 755 -3.91 -21.59 -27.49
C LEU A 755 -4.14 -20.35 -28.37
N THR A 756 -5.34 -19.76 -28.32
CA THR A 756 -5.67 -18.48 -28.95
C THR A 756 -4.70 -17.38 -28.54
N VAL A 757 -4.39 -17.25 -27.25
CA VAL A 757 -3.45 -16.23 -26.75
C VAL A 757 -2.04 -16.43 -27.30
N LEU A 758 -1.53 -17.66 -27.28
CA LEU A 758 -0.19 -17.98 -27.77
C LEU A 758 -0.05 -17.79 -29.29
N PHE A 759 -1.11 -18.07 -30.06
CA PHE A 759 -1.13 -17.78 -31.50
C PHE A 759 -1.04 -16.28 -31.78
N GLN A 760 -1.84 -15.46 -31.10
CA GLN A 760 -1.83 -14.00 -31.29
C GLN A 760 -0.51 -13.35 -30.84
N LEU A 761 0.15 -13.91 -29.81
CA LEU A 761 1.50 -13.51 -29.39
C LEU A 761 2.61 -13.95 -30.35
N GLY A 762 2.32 -14.87 -31.27
CA GLY A 762 3.31 -15.47 -32.18
C GLY A 762 4.25 -16.45 -31.49
N LEU A 763 3.82 -17.05 -30.37
CA LEU A 763 4.60 -18.00 -29.58
C LEU A 763 4.21 -19.46 -29.86
N MET A 764 3.04 -19.70 -30.45
CA MET A 764 2.60 -21.02 -30.90
C MET A 764 2.94 -21.25 -32.38
N PRO A 765 3.74 -22.27 -32.73
CA PRO A 765 3.95 -22.67 -34.12
C PRO A 765 2.65 -23.17 -34.77
N LYS A 766 2.49 -22.93 -36.07
CA LYS A 766 1.35 -23.46 -36.85
C LYS A 766 1.39 -24.99 -37.00
N TYR A 767 2.59 -25.56 -37.00
CA TYR A 767 2.84 -26.98 -37.16
C TYR A 767 3.68 -27.49 -35.99
N LEU A 768 3.31 -28.64 -35.45
CA LEU A 768 4.07 -29.34 -34.42
C LEU A 768 4.49 -30.73 -34.91
N PRO A 769 5.68 -31.19 -34.52
CA PRO A 769 6.15 -32.52 -34.93
C PRO A 769 5.31 -33.62 -34.29
N ILE A 770 5.12 -34.72 -35.01
CA ILE A 770 4.53 -35.94 -34.45
C ILE A 770 5.68 -36.78 -33.86
N PRO A 771 5.73 -37.01 -32.53
CA PRO A 771 6.86 -37.67 -31.90
C PRO A 771 6.80 -39.21 -31.96
N TYR A 772 5.76 -39.79 -32.56
CA TYR A 772 5.53 -41.23 -32.65
C TYR A 772 5.20 -41.69 -34.07
N ALA A 773 5.42 -42.97 -34.36
CA ALA A 773 5.05 -43.57 -35.63
C ALA A 773 3.53 -43.67 -35.75
N LEU A 774 2.99 -43.40 -36.94
CA LEU A 774 1.57 -43.59 -37.24
C LEU A 774 1.33 -45.07 -37.63
N PRO A 775 0.49 -45.83 -36.89
CA PRO A 775 0.31 -47.27 -37.13
C PRO A 775 -0.07 -47.64 -38.56
N ASN A 776 -0.86 -46.78 -39.22
CA ASN A 776 -1.32 -46.94 -40.61
C ASN A 776 -1.09 -45.66 -41.44
N GLY A 777 -0.11 -44.83 -41.06
CA GLY A 777 0.13 -43.52 -41.70
C GLY A 777 1.36 -43.49 -42.61
N PRO A 778 1.56 -42.38 -43.35
CA PRO A 778 2.74 -42.19 -44.19
C PRO A 778 4.03 -42.28 -43.35
N LYS A 779 5.08 -42.89 -43.91
CA LYS A 779 6.41 -42.90 -43.31
C LYS A 779 7.21 -41.74 -43.91
N PRO A 780 7.78 -40.84 -43.08
CA PRO A 780 8.51 -39.69 -43.60
C PRO A 780 9.74 -40.14 -44.40
N GLU A 781 10.01 -39.46 -45.52
CA GLU A 781 11.23 -39.68 -46.29
C GLU A 781 12.50 -39.42 -45.44
N THR A 782 13.62 -40.04 -45.80
CA THR A 782 14.90 -39.91 -45.09
C THR A 782 15.31 -38.44 -44.97
N GLY A 783 15.39 -37.93 -43.73
CA GLY A 783 15.71 -36.51 -43.46
C GLY A 783 14.51 -35.56 -43.39
N LYS A 784 13.28 -36.08 -43.41
CA LYS A 784 12.04 -35.36 -43.13
C LYS A 784 11.37 -35.86 -41.85
N ARG A 785 10.46 -35.07 -41.29
CA ARG A 785 9.60 -35.48 -40.16
C ARG A 785 8.14 -35.20 -40.49
N LEU A 786 7.26 -36.00 -39.89
CA LEU A 786 5.82 -35.71 -39.92
C LEU A 786 5.51 -34.58 -38.95
N GLU A 787 4.64 -33.70 -39.37
CA GLU A 787 4.10 -32.64 -38.55
C GLU A 787 2.60 -32.49 -38.80
N TYR A 788 1.88 -32.09 -37.75
CA TYR A 788 0.45 -31.83 -37.83
C TYR A 788 0.21 -30.34 -37.65
N ARG A 789 -0.77 -29.81 -38.39
CA ARG A 789 -1.23 -28.44 -38.18
C ARG A 789 -2.00 -28.36 -36.88
N VAL A 790 -1.55 -27.50 -35.97
CA VAL A 790 -2.17 -27.32 -34.65
C VAL A 790 -3.62 -26.84 -34.84
N PRO A 791 -4.62 -27.52 -34.27
CA PRO A 791 -6.04 -27.16 -34.42
C PRO A 791 -6.39 -26.01 -33.48
N GLY A 792 -5.88 -24.82 -33.78
CA GLY A 792 -6.19 -23.58 -33.07
C GLY A 792 -6.23 -22.37 -34.00
N ALA A 793 -6.85 -21.30 -33.53
CA ALA A 793 -6.96 -20.03 -34.24
C ALA A 793 -6.56 -18.88 -33.31
N GLY A 794 -6.20 -17.74 -33.89
CA GLY A 794 -5.78 -16.55 -33.15
C GLY A 794 -6.91 -15.54 -33.09
N TYR A 795 -6.77 -14.45 -33.83
CA TYR A 795 -7.74 -13.34 -33.84
C TYR A 795 -9.11 -13.77 -34.41
N GLU A 796 -9.13 -14.80 -35.25
CA GLU A 796 -10.33 -15.31 -35.92
C GLU A 796 -11.37 -15.86 -34.93
N THR A 797 -10.95 -16.34 -33.76
CA THR A 797 -11.89 -16.85 -32.74
C THR A 797 -12.76 -15.72 -32.17
N ALA A 798 -12.18 -14.55 -31.91
CA ALA A 798 -12.91 -13.38 -31.45
C ALA A 798 -13.82 -12.78 -32.53
N GLU A 799 -13.39 -12.80 -33.80
CA GLU A 799 -14.25 -12.37 -34.92
C GLU A 799 -15.45 -13.31 -35.09
N LYS A 800 -15.25 -14.62 -35.02
CA LYS A 800 -16.32 -15.61 -35.15
C LYS A 800 -17.33 -15.56 -34.01
N LEU A 801 -16.89 -15.29 -32.78
CA LEU A 801 -17.79 -15.16 -31.62
C LEU A 801 -18.68 -13.91 -31.74
N VAL A 802 -18.12 -12.77 -32.17
CA VAL A 802 -18.88 -11.51 -32.30
C VAL A 802 -19.72 -11.46 -33.57
N ASN A 803 -19.24 -12.07 -34.65
CA ASN A 803 -19.93 -12.15 -35.93
C ASN A 803 -19.87 -13.58 -36.47
N GLU A 804 -20.98 -14.29 -36.31
CA GLU A 804 -21.16 -15.66 -36.75
C GLU A 804 -20.90 -15.88 -38.26
N SER A 805 -20.92 -14.83 -39.07
CA SER A 805 -20.65 -14.89 -40.52
C SER A 805 -19.21 -14.52 -40.91
N ALA A 806 -18.37 -14.02 -39.99
CA ALA A 806 -17.05 -13.49 -40.33
C ALA A 806 -16.03 -14.56 -40.78
N ILE A 807 -16.09 -15.75 -40.17
CA ILE A 807 -15.16 -16.86 -40.44
C ILE A 807 -15.97 -18.13 -40.79
N PRO A 808 -15.66 -18.85 -41.88
CA PRO A 808 -16.35 -20.09 -42.20
C PRO A 808 -16.13 -21.16 -41.12
N SER A 809 -17.21 -21.83 -40.68
CA SER A 809 -17.10 -22.99 -39.81
C SER A 809 -16.45 -24.17 -40.56
N ASN A 810 -15.92 -25.16 -39.84
CA ASN A 810 -15.40 -26.42 -40.38
C ASN A 810 -14.06 -26.38 -41.13
N GLU A 811 -13.42 -25.22 -41.31
CA GLU A 811 -12.12 -25.13 -42.00
C GLU A 811 -11.01 -25.94 -41.31
N MET A 812 -11.03 -26.04 -39.98
CA MET A 812 -10.04 -26.83 -39.23
C MET A 812 -10.13 -28.34 -39.51
N PHE A 813 -11.27 -28.87 -39.97
CA PHE A 813 -11.36 -30.28 -40.37
C PHE A 813 -10.52 -30.61 -41.61
N LYS A 814 -10.07 -29.60 -42.36
CA LYS A 814 -9.15 -29.77 -43.50
C LYS A 814 -7.68 -29.89 -43.06
N PHE A 815 -7.38 -29.70 -41.78
CA PHE A 815 -6.01 -29.77 -41.29
C PHE A 815 -5.51 -31.21 -41.37
N ALA A 816 -4.41 -31.42 -42.10
CA ALA A 816 -3.83 -32.73 -42.34
C ALA A 816 -2.40 -32.81 -41.78
N VAL A 817 -1.92 -34.05 -41.62
CA VAL A 817 -0.51 -34.35 -41.36
C VAL A 817 0.27 -34.18 -42.66
N ASN A 818 1.36 -33.43 -42.60
CA ASN A 818 2.24 -33.14 -43.74
C ASN A 818 3.69 -33.59 -43.43
N GLU A 819 4.50 -33.71 -44.48
CA GLU A 819 5.95 -33.90 -44.37
C GLU A 819 6.68 -32.56 -44.50
N ALA A 820 7.63 -32.28 -43.61
CA ALA A 820 8.52 -31.13 -43.74
C ALA A 820 10.00 -31.52 -43.72
N SER A 821 10.78 -30.82 -44.54
CA SER A 821 12.25 -30.89 -44.53
C SER A 821 12.78 -30.42 -43.17
N ILE A 822 13.72 -31.18 -42.59
CA ILE A 822 14.41 -30.78 -41.36
C ILE A 822 15.08 -29.40 -41.52
N GLN A 823 15.56 -29.05 -42.73
CA GLN A 823 16.16 -27.74 -42.99
C GLN A 823 15.14 -26.60 -43.06
N GLU A 824 13.94 -26.84 -43.61
CA GLU A 824 12.86 -25.86 -43.69
C GLU A 824 12.25 -25.59 -42.31
N ALA A 825 12.04 -26.64 -41.51
CA ALA A 825 11.58 -26.49 -40.12
C ALA A 825 12.58 -25.69 -39.26
N ILE A 826 13.88 -25.87 -39.49
CA ILE A 826 14.95 -25.08 -38.84
C ILE A 826 14.95 -23.63 -39.36
N ALA A 827 14.66 -23.40 -40.65
CA ALA A 827 14.55 -22.06 -41.22
C ALA A 827 13.32 -21.32 -40.69
N ASP A 828 12.18 -21.99 -40.49
CA ASP A 828 10.94 -21.39 -39.97
C ASP A 828 11.04 -21.07 -38.46
N LEU A 829 11.69 -21.93 -37.68
CA LEU A 829 12.09 -21.62 -36.30
C LEU A 829 13.07 -20.44 -36.20
N LYS A 830 13.84 -20.18 -37.26
CA LYS A 830 14.75 -19.02 -37.36
C LYS A 830 14.07 -17.77 -37.95
N SER A 831 13.02 -17.92 -38.76
CA SER A 831 12.27 -16.83 -39.43
C SER A 831 11.27 -16.16 -38.49
N GLN A 832 10.78 -16.89 -37.47
CA GLN A 832 10.09 -16.32 -36.33
C GLN A 832 11.05 -15.37 -35.61
N LYS A 833 10.96 -14.06 -35.91
CA LYS A 833 11.79 -13.02 -35.32
C LYS A 833 11.84 -13.20 -33.80
N LYS A 834 13.00 -13.61 -33.27
CA LYS A 834 13.27 -13.58 -31.84
C LYS A 834 12.88 -12.19 -31.33
N PRO A 835 12.04 -12.07 -30.29
CA PRO A 835 11.80 -10.77 -29.68
C PRO A 835 13.16 -10.21 -29.31
N ASN A 836 13.48 -8.99 -29.78
CA ASN A 836 14.77 -8.38 -29.56
C ASN A 836 14.83 -7.83 -28.12
N PHE A 837 14.88 -8.74 -27.14
CA PHE A 837 14.94 -8.45 -25.71
C PHE A 837 16.08 -7.50 -25.35
N SER A 838 17.18 -7.54 -26.13
CA SER A 838 18.34 -6.67 -25.97
C SER A 838 18.02 -5.20 -26.25
N ALA A 839 17.29 -4.91 -27.33
CA ALA A 839 16.93 -3.54 -27.69
C ALA A 839 15.87 -2.95 -26.75
N THR A 840 14.91 -3.77 -26.31
CA THR A 840 13.85 -3.36 -25.37
C THR A 840 14.40 -3.12 -23.96
N ALA A 841 15.29 -4.00 -23.47
CA ALA A 841 15.94 -3.81 -22.17
C ALA A 841 16.84 -2.55 -22.13
N LYS A 842 17.51 -2.23 -23.25
CA LYS A 842 18.32 -0.99 -23.38
C LYS A 842 17.47 0.28 -23.43
N LYS A 843 16.26 0.20 -23.98
CA LYS A 843 15.30 1.33 -24.01
C LYS A 843 14.70 1.63 -22.63
N TYR A 844 14.67 0.64 -21.73
CA TYR A 844 14.09 0.76 -20.38
C TYR A 844 15.10 0.58 -19.23
N GLY A 845 16.42 0.67 -19.51
CA GLY A 845 17.45 0.72 -18.47
C GLY A 845 17.68 -0.57 -17.66
N LEU A 846 17.25 -1.74 -18.16
CA LEU A 846 17.44 -3.02 -17.48
C LEU A 846 18.78 -3.64 -17.89
N GLU A 847 19.86 -3.37 -17.15
CA GLU A 847 21.12 -4.10 -17.33
C GLU A 847 21.01 -5.56 -16.85
N ARG A 848 21.56 -6.48 -17.65
CA ARG A 848 21.51 -7.95 -17.47
C ARG A 848 22.18 -8.48 -16.20
N THR A 849 22.84 -7.64 -15.40
CA THR A 849 23.69 -8.03 -14.28
C THR A 849 22.97 -8.17 -12.94
N THR A 850 21.74 -7.63 -12.81
CA THR A 850 21.03 -7.59 -11.51
C THR A 850 20.09 -8.78 -11.28
N LEU A 851 19.47 -9.35 -12.33
CA LEU A 851 18.61 -10.54 -12.18
C LEU A 851 19.40 -11.85 -12.01
N ALA A 852 20.54 -11.99 -12.68
CA ALA A 852 21.33 -13.23 -12.65
C ALA A 852 22.01 -13.48 -11.28
N LYS A 853 22.32 -12.42 -10.52
CA LYS A 853 22.88 -12.55 -9.16
C LYS A 853 21.82 -12.87 -8.11
N ARG A 854 20.57 -12.44 -8.29
CA ARG A 854 19.47 -12.72 -7.35
C ARG A 854 18.98 -14.18 -7.42
N TYR A 855 18.99 -14.79 -8.61
CA TYR A 855 18.57 -16.19 -8.80
C TYR A 855 19.64 -17.24 -8.44
N LYS A 856 20.95 -16.91 -8.57
CA LYS A 856 22.02 -17.86 -8.21
C LYS A 856 22.19 -18.08 -6.70
N GLY A 857 21.89 -17.09 -5.87
CA GLY A 857 22.01 -17.19 -4.41
C GLY A 857 20.87 -17.98 -3.74
N GLN A 858 19.68 -18.03 -4.34
CA GLN A 858 18.55 -18.80 -3.80
C GLN A 858 18.67 -20.29 -4.12
N HIS A 859 19.17 -20.66 -5.31
CA HIS A 859 19.34 -22.06 -5.71
C HIS A 859 20.38 -22.82 -4.86
N THR A 860 21.46 -22.18 -4.46
CA THR A 860 22.51 -22.82 -3.63
C THR A 860 22.04 -23.07 -2.19
N SER A 861 21.16 -22.23 -1.64
CA SER A 861 20.61 -22.45 -0.29
C SER A 861 19.59 -23.59 -0.25
N MET A 862 18.83 -23.78 -1.34
CA MET A 862 17.76 -24.77 -1.43
C MET A 862 18.28 -26.18 -1.72
N GLU A 863 19.34 -26.33 -2.54
CA GLU A 863 20.03 -27.61 -2.75
C GLU A 863 20.74 -28.10 -1.48
N THR A 864 21.34 -27.17 -0.70
CA THR A 864 21.99 -27.52 0.58
C THR A 864 20.97 -27.96 1.63
N ALA A 865 19.80 -27.30 1.68
CA ALA A 865 18.69 -27.68 2.57
C ALA A 865 18.07 -29.04 2.19
N MET A 866 17.89 -29.32 0.90
CA MET A 866 17.34 -30.60 0.40
C MET A 866 18.31 -31.78 0.56
N SER A 867 19.62 -31.53 0.42
CA SER A 867 20.68 -32.51 0.72
C SER A 867 20.65 -32.95 2.19
N THR A 868 20.58 -31.97 3.11
CA THR A 868 20.57 -32.21 4.55
C THR A 868 19.29 -32.93 5.01
N HIS A 869 18.16 -32.70 4.32
CA HIS A 869 16.89 -33.39 4.60
C HIS A 869 16.88 -34.84 4.08
N ARG A 870 17.45 -35.11 2.90
CA ARG A 870 17.64 -36.50 2.39
C ARG A 870 18.59 -37.31 3.26
N GLN A 871 19.63 -36.69 3.81
CA GLN A 871 20.58 -37.38 4.69
C GLN A 871 19.98 -37.75 6.06
N ARG A 872 18.97 -36.99 6.54
CA ARG A 872 18.23 -37.32 7.76
C ARG A 872 17.14 -38.39 7.54
N LEU A 873 16.56 -38.47 6.34
CA LEU A 873 15.57 -39.49 5.98
C LEU A 873 16.19 -40.86 5.67
N ASN A 874 17.49 -40.92 5.36
CA ASN A 874 18.21 -42.19 5.16
C ASN A 874 18.86 -42.75 6.43
N ASN A 875 18.87 -41.98 7.53
CA ASN A 875 19.45 -42.36 8.83
C ASN A 875 18.39 -42.51 9.95
N ALA A 876 17.11 -42.48 9.59
CA ALA A 876 15.96 -42.83 10.42
C ALA A 876 15.20 -43.96 9.73
#